data_AF-F6D5H9-F1
#
_entry.id   AF-F6D5H9-F1
#
_cell.length_a   1.000
_cell.length_b   1.000
_cell.length_c   1.000
_cell.angle_alpha   90.00
_cell.angle_beta   90.00
_cell.angle_gamma   90.00
#
_symmetry.space_group_name_H-M   'P 1'
#
loop_
_entity.id
_entity.type
_entity.pdbx_description
1 polymer ?
#
loop_
_entity_poly.entity_id
_entity_poly.type
_entity_poly.pdbx_seq_one_letter_code
_entity_poly.pdbx_strand_id
1 'polypeptide(L)'
;MENHGKEYLLWIGRTLTLWASEVVGLMIMASIVPGLTVESWETAIVAVAVIGLLNAFLWPFLSYYTLSFLVFTFGVGALLLNGFIIWIASQFVPGISISGWAFILVPIGIAAINTVVSAILTIDDEASYYRAVLGRDLKHRVKDVDTGKQGFIFLEIDGLAESTLKKAISRGYMPTLKSWLEKGSHRIKGWETDLSSQTGASQAGILHGNNQDLPAFRWVEKENNNKLRVSTGLFDAPLIEKRVSNGKGLLSVNGASRSNLFSGDATNTIFTYSKLSNLKMFYTRAWYFFYSNPYNFARTLVLLVGDMFMEIGSRIRQSIKNIKPRMNRSLLYLPVRATANVFLREITTYTIAGDMMAGKVDAAYATYVGYDEIAHHSGVEDFDAFYALRKIDKQFKRLENVRRDVPRPYNLIVLSDHGQSNGATFKQRYGITLEDLVRGLLPEDITIHSALYTNVDHFSQAVKYPITEGKDFINQKTASTVESSREFGRSVMASVTENPFIRRTFKSLDKPQKMHKPRYISPEEAQTVVLASGNLGLIYFNEWDGRMTYEELNEAFPNLIPGIVRHEGIGFIMVRSEEHGTIVIGSKGTYYLDDDEFEGENPLSDFGANAAHHLRRTDSFKYVPDIIVNSFYDPETGEVAAFEELIGSHGGIGGNQSQPFLMHPVEWNIDDEEIVGAEKVYHTLKTMMEKSWNLHETLNSVNNK
;
A
#
# COMPACT_ATOMS: atom_id res chain seq x y z
N MET A 1 39.17 -16.42 17.03
CA MET A 1 38.75 -16.28 18.44
C MET A 1 38.69 -14.82 18.91
N GLU A 2 39.39 -13.85 18.30
CA GLU A 2 39.32 -12.43 18.70
C GLU A 2 38.01 -11.70 18.36
N ASN A 3 37.24 -12.14 17.35
CA ASN A 3 35.99 -11.47 16.95
C ASN A 3 34.83 -11.64 17.96
N HIS A 4 34.80 -12.74 18.72
CA HIS A 4 33.70 -13.00 19.66
C HIS A 4 33.75 -12.11 20.92
N GLY A 5 34.95 -11.69 21.36
CA GLY A 5 35.09 -10.81 22.52
C GLY A 5 34.53 -9.40 22.26
N LYS A 6 34.76 -8.86 21.06
CA LYS A 6 34.25 -7.54 20.67
C LYS A 6 32.74 -7.54 20.48
N GLU A 7 32.18 -8.60 19.89
CA GLU A 7 30.73 -8.78 19.77
C GLU A 7 30.05 -8.90 21.13
N TYR A 8 30.65 -9.62 22.07
CA TYR A 8 30.12 -9.79 23.42
C TYR A 8 30.16 -8.48 24.23
N LEU A 9 31.25 -7.73 24.16
CA LEU A 9 31.35 -6.40 24.79
C LEU A 9 30.35 -5.40 24.23
N LEU A 10 30.16 -5.39 22.90
CA LEU A 10 29.14 -4.56 22.25
C LEU A 10 27.73 -4.96 22.66
N TRP A 11 27.46 -6.26 22.81
CA TRP A 11 26.18 -6.76 23.30
C TRP A 11 25.92 -6.31 24.75
N ILE A 12 26.86 -6.52 25.67
CA ILE A 12 26.74 -6.05 27.07
C ILE A 12 26.52 -4.54 27.13
N GLY A 13 27.33 -3.76 26.40
CA GLY A 13 27.21 -2.31 26.38
C GLY A 13 25.84 -1.85 25.90
N ARG A 14 25.27 -2.51 24.88
CA ARG A 14 23.92 -2.23 24.39
C ARG A 14 22.86 -2.56 25.43
N THR A 15 22.92 -3.76 26.02
CA THR A 15 21.96 -4.19 27.04
C THR A 15 21.98 -3.26 28.26
N LEU A 16 23.16 -2.88 28.76
CA LEU A 16 23.28 -1.92 29.86
C LEU A 16 22.74 -0.55 29.49
N THR A 17 22.98 -0.09 28.26
CA THR A 17 22.48 1.21 27.81
C THR A 17 20.96 1.24 27.70
N LEU A 18 20.36 0.17 27.16
CA LEU A 18 18.91 0.03 27.06
C LEU A 18 18.27 -0.10 28.45
N TRP A 19 18.89 -0.85 29.35
CA TRP A 19 18.43 -0.97 30.72
C TRP A 19 18.50 0.38 31.45
N ALA A 20 19.60 1.11 31.31
CA ALA A 20 19.73 2.47 31.86
C ALA A 20 18.69 3.43 31.25
N SER A 21 18.40 3.33 29.95
CA SER A 21 17.35 4.14 29.33
C SER A 21 15.95 3.78 29.81
N GLU A 22 15.68 2.51 30.13
CA GLU A 22 14.42 2.10 30.75
C GLU A 22 14.28 2.67 32.17
N VAL A 23 15.34 2.65 32.98
CA VAL A 23 15.34 3.22 34.34
C VAL A 23 15.10 4.73 34.30
N VAL A 24 15.88 5.46 33.49
CA VAL A 24 15.71 6.89 33.29
C VAL A 24 14.33 7.19 32.71
N GLY A 25 13.88 6.38 31.75
CA GLY A 25 12.57 6.51 31.13
C GLY A 25 11.44 6.37 32.13
N LEU A 26 11.50 5.36 33.00
CA LEU A 26 10.50 5.15 34.06
C LEU A 26 10.44 6.33 35.03
N MET A 27 11.59 6.89 35.43
CA MET A 27 11.64 8.07 36.30
C MET A 27 11.07 9.33 35.62
N ILE A 28 11.39 9.54 34.34
CA ILE A 28 10.79 10.63 33.55
C ILE A 28 9.27 10.45 33.49
N MET A 29 8.80 9.23 33.20
CA MET A 29 7.37 8.93 33.13
C MET A 29 6.67 9.17 34.47
N ALA A 30 7.29 8.81 35.59
CA ALA A 30 6.74 9.04 36.93
C ALA A 30 6.61 10.53 37.26
N SER A 31 7.46 11.39 36.66
CA SER A 31 7.39 12.85 36.87
C SER A 31 6.30 13.54 36.04
N ILE A 32 5.85 12.94 34.93
CA ILE A 32 4.93 13.59 33.98
C ILE A 32 3.55 12.93 33.89
N VAL A 33 3.42 11.64 34.20
CA VAL A 33 2.15 10.90 34.05
C VAL A 33 1.45 10.76 35.40
N PRO A 34 0.27 11.39 35.57
CA PRO A 34 -0.56 11.17 36.75
C PRO A 34 -0.95 9.69 36.86
N GLY A 35 -0.80 9.15 38.07
CA GLY A 35 -1.12 7.76 38.36
C GLY A 35 0.06 6.80 38.24
N LEU A 36 1.27 7.24 37.88
CA LEU A 36 2.51 6.50 38.09
C LEU A 36 3.33 7.17 39.20
N THR A 37 3.71 6.43 40.24
CA THR A 37 4.62 6.91 41.28
C THR A 37 5.84 6.00 41.36
N VAL A 38 7.02 6.58 41.51
CA VAL A 38 8.28 5.87 41.77
C VAL A 38 9.06 6.68 42.80
N GLU A 39 9.28 6.10 43.98
CA GLU A 39 9.81 6.82 45.15
C GLU A 39 11.29 7.20 45.04
N SER A 40 12.11 6.39 44.38
CA SER A 40 13.54 6.66 44.23
C SER A 40 14.15 6.00 42.98
N TRP A 41 15.40 6.38 42.67
CA TRP A 41 16.18 5.77 41.59
C TRP A 41 16.47 4.29 41.85
N GLU A 42 16.71 3.91 43.11
CA GLU A 42 16.88 2.52 43.52
C GLU A 42 15.61 1.72 43.23
N THR A 43 14.44 2.28 43.57
CA THR A 43 13.14 1.67 43.24
C THR A 43 12.97 1.50 41.74
N ALA A 44 13.34 2.50 40.93
CA ALA A 44 13.28 2.41 39.47
C ALA A 44 14.18 1.30 38.91
N ILE A 45 15.42 1.20 39.41
CA ILE A 45 16.38 0.15 39.04
C ILE A 45 15.79 -1.25 39.29
N VAL A 46 15.25 -1.46 40.49
CA VAL A 46 14.64 -2.75 40.88
C VAL A 46 13.37 -3.01 40.07
N ALA A 47 12.52 -2.00 39.87
CA ALA A 47 11.29 -2.11 39.08
C ALA A 47 11.57 -2.52 37.64
N VAL A 48 12.52 -1.86 36.95
CA VAL A 48 12.90 -2.21 35.58
C VAL A 48 13.45 -3.64 35.49
N ALA A 49 14.28 -4.06 36.45
CA ALA A 49 14.76 -5.43 36.50
C ALA A 49 13.60 -6.44 36.64
N VAL A 50 12.65 -6.19 37.55
CA VAL A 50 11.46 -7.04 37.75
C VAL A 50 10.56 -7.04 36.50
N ILE A 51 10.30 -5.89 35.89
CA ILE A 51 9.53 -5.77 34.65
C ILE A 51 10.21 -6.56 33.52
N GLY A 52 11.53 -6.46 33.39
CA GLY A 52 12.31 -7.23 32.42
C GLY A 52 12.17 -8.74 32.62
N LEU A 53 12.20 -9.21 33.87
CA LEU A 53 11.95 -10.62 34.19
C LEU A 53 10.50 -11.04 33.86
N LEU A 54 9.51 -10.24 34.24
CA LEU A 54 8.11 -10.50 33.89
C LEU A 54 7.92 -10.55 32.37
N ASN A 55 8.53 -9.63 31.61
CA ASN A 55 8.51 -9.67 30.16
C ASN A 55 9.20 -10.92 29.59
N ALA A 56 10.29 -11.40 30.20
CA ALA A 56 10.98 -12.60 29.73
C ALA A 56 10.16 -13.89 29.94
N PHE A 57 9.42 -13.99 31.06
CA PHE A 57 8.71 -15.23 31.43
C PHE A 57 7.21 -15.18 31.13
N LEU A 58 6.54 -14.08 31.42
CA LEU A 58 5.08 -13.94 31.33
C LEU A 58 4.63 -13.49 29.93
N TRP A 59 5.37 -12.60 29.27
CA TRP A 59 4.96 -12.07 27.96
C TRP A 59 4.84 -13.13 26.86
N PRO A 60 5.75 -14.11 26.71
CA PRO A 60 5.60 -15.15 25.68
C PRO A 60 4.30 -15.95 25.84
N PHE A 61 3.88 -16.19 27.09
CA PHE A 61 2.60 -16.82 27.41
C PHE A 61 1.43 -15.87 27.12
N LEU A 62 1.45 -14.65 27.66
CA LEU A 62 0.39 -13.67 27.46
C LEU A 62 0.13 -13.40 25.98
N SER A 63 1.18 -13.05 25.21
CA SER A 63 1.07 -12.75 23.78
C SER A 63 0.55 -13.93 22.96
N TYR A 64 0.84 -15.17 23.36
CA TYR A 64 0.33 -16.37 22.69
C TYR A 64 -1.16 -16.59 22.96
N TYR A 65 -1.58 -16.60 24.24
CA TYR A 65 -2.97 -16.91 24.62
C TYR A 65 -3.93 -15.73 24.39
N THR A 66 -3.42 -14.49 24.41
CA THR A 66 -4.22 -13.28 24.16
C THR A 66 -4.11 -12.80 22.71
N LEU A 67 -3.48 -13.56 21.80
CA LEU A 67 -3.24 -13.12 20.42
C LEU A 67 -4.52 -12.62 19.73
N SER A 68 -5.63 -13.36 19.86
CA SER A 68 -6.91 -12.96 19.29
C SER A 68 -7.40 -11.62 19.85
N PHE A 69 -7.22 -11.38 21.15
CA PHE A 69 -7.55 -10.10 21.79
C PHE A 69 -6.64 -8.97 21.30
N LEU A 70 -5.33 -9.22 21.15
CA LEU A 70 -4.37 -8.25 20.64
C LEU A 70 -4.69 -7.82 19.20
N VAL A 71 -4.98 -8.80 18.34
CA VAL A 71 -5.37 -8.54 16.94
C VAL A 71 -6.72 -7.83 16.86
N PHE A 72 -7.71 -8.29 17.63
CA PHE A 72 -9.05 -7.71 17.66
C PHE A 72 -9.08 -6.24 18.12
N THR A 73 -8.24 -5.90 19.10
CA THR A 73 -8.11 -4.53 19.61
C THR A 73 -7.19 -3.65 18.76
N PHE A 74 -6.76 -4.12 17.58
CA PHE A 74 -5.78 -3.47 16.73
C PHE A 74 -4.52 -3.04 17.51
N GLY A 75 -4.11 -3.89 18.45
CA GLY A 75 -2.92 -3.71 19.30
C GLY A 75 -3.10 -2.85 20.54
N VAL A 76 -4.24 -2.15 20.73
CA VAL A 76 -4.50 -1.41 21.98
C VAL A 76 -4.45 -2.33 23.21
N GLY A 77 -4.87 -3.58 23.05
CA GLY A 77 -4.74 -4.61 24.08
C GLY A 77 -3.29 -4.84 24.52
N ALA A 78 -2.30 -4.66 23.63
CA ALA A 78 -0.89 -4.80 23.98
C ALA A 78 -0.45 -3.70 24.96
N LEU A 79 -0.97 -2.48 24.84
CA LEU A 79 -0.69 -1.39 25.79
C LEU A 79 -1.26 -1.72 27.17
N LEU A 80 -2.49 -2.25 27.21
CA LEU A 80 -3.13 -2.67 28.45
C LEU A 80 -2.36 -3.82 29.12
N LEU A 81 -1.89 -4.81 28.36
CA LEU A 81 -1.07 -5.90 28.90
C LEU A 81 0.30 -5.42 29.39
N ASN A 82 0.93 -4.47 28.69
CA ASN A 82 2.17 -3.84 29.17
C ASN A 82 1.95 -3.10 30.49
N GLY A 83 0.91 -2.26 30.56
CA GLY A 83 0.55 -1.58 31.81
C GLY A 83 0.22 -2.58 32.93
N PHE A 84 -0.43 -3.70 32.59
CA PHE A 84 -0.72 -4.78 33.53
C PHE A 84 0.55 -5.45 34.07
N ILE A 85 1.58 -5.64 33.25
CA ILE A 85 2.89 -6.13 33.72
C ILE A 85 3.55 -5.15 34.69
N ILE A 86 3.48 -3.85 34.41
CA ILE A 86 3.99 -2.82 35.33
C ILE A 86 3.21 -2.86 36.65
N TRP A 87 1.89 -3.07 36.59
CA TRP A 87 1.05 -3.23 37.78
C TRP A 87 1.41 -4.49 38.58
N ILE A 88 1.69 -5.62 37.92
CA ILE A 88 2.20 -6.82 38.59
C ILE A 88 3.53 -6.51 39.27
N ALA A 89 4.47 -5.86 38.57
CA ALA A 89 5.76 -5.47 39.14
C ALA A 89 5.59 -4.60 40.38
N SER A 90 4.58 -3.73 40.40
CA SER A 90 4.28 -2.87 41.55
C SER A 90 3.78 -3.61 42.79
N GLN A 91 3.37 -4.88 42.67
CA GLN A 91 3.04 -5.72 43.81
C GLN A 91 4.29 -6.33 44.47
N PHE A 92 5.41 -6.41 43.74
CA PHE A 92 6.66 -7.00 44.22
C PHE A 92 7.70 -5.96 44.63
N VAL A 93 7.62 -4.75 44.10
CA VAL A 93 8.56 -3.67 44.35
C VAL A 93 7.88 -2.58 45.16
N PRO A 94 8.20 -2.42 46.46
CA PRO A 94 7.70 -1.30 47.25
C PRO A 94 8.12 0.04 46.66
N GLY A 95 7.26 1.04 46.75
CA GLY A 95 7.53 2.40 46.28
C GLY A 95 7.29 2.65 44.79
N ILE A 96 6.70 1.70 44.07
CA ILE A 96 6.10 1.92 42.75
C ILE A 96 4.60 1.68 42.80
N SER A 97 3.82 2.53 42.12
CA SER A 97 2.39 2.30 41.91
C SER A 97 1.96 2.79 40.54
N ILE A 98 0.99 2.11 39.92
CA ILE A 98 0.45 2.49 38.61
C ILE A 98 -1.09 2.37 38.61
N SER A 99 -1.78 3.38 38.07
CA SER A 99 -3.25 3.45 38.05
C SER A 99 -3.82 4.30 36.90
N GLY A 100 -5.11 4.12 36.60
CA GLY A 100 -5.84 4.96 35.64
C GLY A 100 -5.25 4.99 34.24
N TRP A 101 -5.09 6.18 33.66
CA TRP A 101 -4.52 6.35 32.31
C TRP A 101 -3.03 6.00 32.21
N ALA A 102 -2.32 5.87 33.34
CA ALA A 102 -0.91 5.50 33.35
C ALA A 102 -0.67 4.11 32.72
N PHE A 103 -1.64 3.20 32.80
CA PHE A 103 -1.60 1.89 32.14
C PHE A 103 -1.33 1.96 30.63
N ILE A 104 -1.75 3.05 29.97
CA ILE A 104 -1.58 3.26 28.53
C ILE A 104 -0.44 4.25 28.25
N LEU A 105 -0.39 5.36 29.00
CA LEU A 105 0.58 6.42 28.76
C LEU A 105 2.02 6.02 29.07
N VAL A 106 2.24 5.22 30.13
CA VAL A 106 3.59 4.80 30.55
C VAL A 106 4.25 3.90 29.48
N PRO A 107 3.60 2.83 28.98
CA PRO A 107 4.18 2.04 27.89
C PRO A 107 4.51 2.84 26.62
N ILE A 108 3.62 3.77 26.23
CA ILE A 108 3.86 4.65 25.06
C ILE A 108 5.08 5.54 25.30
N GLY A 109 5.18 6.18 26.47
CA GLY A 109 6.28 7.08 26.79
C GLY A 109 7.62 6.36 26.93
N ILE A 110 7.66 5.19 27.55
CA ILE A 110 8.87 4.35 27.58
C ILE A 110 9.27 3.96 26.15
N ALA A 111 8.33 3.53 25.30
CA ALA A 111 8.62 3.24 23.90
C ALA A 111 9.13 4.47 23.14
N ALA A 112 8.64 5.67 23.47
CA ALA A 112 9.10 6.92 22.87
C ALA A 112 10.56 7.20 23.21
N ILE A 113 10.90 7.10 24.49
CA ILE A 113 12.27 7.28 24.99
C ILE A 113 13.21 6.26 24.36
N ASN A 114 12.83 4.98 24.37
CA ASN A 114 13.62 3.90 23.77
C ASN A 114 13.81 4.10 22.26
N THR A 115 12.80 4.61 21.54
CA THR A 115 12.90 4.91 20.11
C THR A 115 13.90 6.02 19.83
N VAL A 116 13.90 7.09 20.64
CA VAL A 116 14.86 8.20 20.53
C VAL A 116 16.28 7.72 20.84
N VAL A 117 16.47 6.99 21.95
CA VAL A 117 17.77 6.44 22.35
C VAL A 117 18.32 5.50 21.28
N SER A 118 17.49 4.59 20.75
CA SER A 118 17.90 3.67 19.68
C SER A 118 18.27 4.40 18.40
N ALA A 119 17.56 5.49 18.06
CA ALA A 119 17.86 6.32 16.90
C ALA A 119 19.22 7.03 17.03
N ILE A 120 19.54 7.57 18.21
CA ILE A 120 20.81 8.27 18.49
C ILE A 120 21.98 7.29 18.48
N LEU A 121 21.81 6.13 19.13
CA LEU A 121 22.88 5.15 19.30
C LEU A 121 23.02 4.19 18.11
N THR A 122 22.17 4.32 17.07
CA THR A 122 22.11 3.41 15.91
C THR A 122 22.04 1.93 16.31
N ILE A 123 21.32 1.63 17.40
CA ILE A 123 21.16 0.27 17.90
C ILE A 123 20.01 -0.39 17.13
N ASP A 124 20.32 -1.47 16.41
CA ASP A 124 19.32 -2.33 15.76
C ASP A 124 19.09 -3.56 16.65
N ASP A 125 18.18 -3.43 17.62
CA ASP A 125 18.04 -4.36 18.75
C ASP A 125 17.09 -5.56 18.47
N GLU A 126 16.37 -5.52 17.36
CA GLU A 126 15.26 -6.44 17.13
C GLU A 126 15.71 -7.88 16.87
N ALA A 127 16.84 -8.06 16.18
CA ALA A 127 17.41 -9.39 15.95
C ALA A 127 17.87 -10.08 17.24
N SER A 128 18.18 -9.31 18.29
CA SER A 128 18.59 -9.84 19.60
C SER A 128 17.42 -10.51 20.32
N TYR A 129 16.27 -9.82 20.35
CA TYR A 129 15.05 -10.31 21.00
C TYR A 129 14.55 -11.61 20.36
N TYR A 130 14.42 -11.63 19.03
CA TYR A 130 13.95 -12.82 18.32
C TYR A 130 14.89 -14.02 18.49
N ARG A 131 16.21 -13.81 18.43
CA ARG A 131 17.19 -14.90 18.64
C ARG A 131 17.16 -15.45 20.06
N ALA A 132 17.03 -14.59 21.07
CA ALA A 132 17.04 -15.00 22.48
C ALA A 132 15.74 -15.68 22.91
N VAL A 133 14.59 -15.16 22.47
CA VAL A 133 13.26 -15.59 22.95
C VAL A 133 12.63 -16.65 22.04
N LEU A 134 12.73 -16.51 20.71
CA LEU A 134 12.11 -17.47 19.78
C LEU A 134 13.07 -18.57 19.30
N GLY A 135 14.38 -18.40 19.43
CA GLY A 135 15.37 -19.36 18.92
C GLY A 135 15.24 -20.79 19.48
N ARG A 136 14.78 -20.95 20.73
CA ARG A 136 14.54 -22.28 21.35
C ARG A 136 13.29 -22.97 20.84
N ASP A 137 12.23 -22.19 20.60
CA ASP A 137 10.94 -22.67 20.10
C ASP A 137 11.01 -22.99 18.60
N LEU A 138 11.77 -22.18 17.84
CA LEU A 138 11.99 -22.39 16.41
C LEU A 138 12.73 -23.71 16.13
N LYS A 139 13.78 -24.05 16.91
CA LYS A 139 14.53 -25.31 16.75
C LYS A 139 13.67 -26.57 16.88
N HIS A 140 12.65 -26.56 17.75
CA HIS A 140 11.73 -27.69 17.90
C HIS A 140 10.69 -27.76 16.78
N ARG A 141 10.41 -26.63 16.11
CA ARG A 141 9.39 -26.49 15.07
C ARG A 141 9.91 -26.71 13.64
N VAL A 142 11.22 -26.92 13.45
CA VAL A 142 11.84 -27.25 12.15
C VAL A 142 11.50 -28.66 11.66
N LYS A 143 10.95 -29.54 12.50
CA LYS A 143 10.73 -30.96 12.17
C LYS A 143 9.90 -31.22 10.90
N ASP A 144 9.03 -30.28 10.50
CA ASP A 144 8.17 -30.40 9.31
C ASP A 144 8.50 -29.36 8.22
N VAL A 145 9.67 -28.74 8.27
CA VAL A 145 10.11 -27.74 7.27
C VAL A 145 11.02 -28.42 6.25
N ASP A 146 10.66 -28.33 4.97
CA ASP A 146 11.58 -28.71 3.88
C ASP A 146 12.70 -27.67 3.75
N THR A 147 13.83 -27.97 4.38
CA THR A 147 15.01 -27.09 4.42
C THR A 147 15.76 -27.00 3.08
N GLY A 148 15.50 -27.92 2.13
CA GLY A 148 16.13 -27.87 0.80
C GLY A 148 15.30 -27.11 -0.23
N LYS A 149 13.98 -27.01 -0.03
CA LYS A 149 13.09 -26.28 -0.93
C LYS A 149 13.25 -24.77 -0.76
N GLN A 150 13.68 -24.09 -1.82
CA GLN A 150 13.78 -22.63 -1.85
C GLN A 150 12.42 -21.95 -1.59
N GLY A 151 12.40 -20.94 -0.73
CA GLY A 151 11.27 -20.04 -0.56
C GLY A 151 11.45 -18.73 -1.32
N PHE A 152 10.35 -18.03 -1.60
CA PHE A 152 10.37 -16.76 -2.35
C PHE A 152 9.61 -15.67 -1.59
N ILE A 153 10.24 -14.52 -1.39
CA ILE A 153 9.62 -13.35 -0.77
C ILE A 153 9.64 -12.21 -1.77
N PHE A 154 8.47 -11.87 -2.30
CA PHE A 154 8.25 -10.74 -3.20
C PHE A 154 7.87 -9.51 -2.37
N LEU A 155 8.67 -8.45 -2.51
CA LEU A 155 8.58 -7.20 -1.75
C LEU A 155 8.28 -6.08 -2.75
N GLU A 156 7.00 -5.77 -2.90
CA GLU A 156 6.54 -4.71 -3.80
C GLU A 156 6.69 -3.34 -3.12
N ILE A 157 7.35 -2.39 -3.78
CA ILE A 157 7.27 -0.97 -3.46
C ILE A 157 6.25 -0.37 -4.42
N ASP A 158 5.07 -0.05 -3.89
CA ASP A 158 3.93 0.49 -4.64
C ASP A 158 4.32 1.80 -5.33
N GLY A 159 4.04 1.94 -6.63
CA GLY A 159 4.20 3.19 -7.39
C GLY A 159 5.63 3.65 -7.70
N LEU A 160 6.67 2.84 -7.47
CA LEU A 160 8.08 3.25 -7.65
C LEU A 160 8.64 2.90 -9.05
N ALA A 161 8.85 3.93 -9.87
CA ALA A 161 9.52 3.77 -11.16
C ALA A 161 11.00 3.36 -11.04
N GLU A 162 11.51 2.64 -12.04
CA GLU A 162 12.91 2.19 -12.11
C GLU A 162 13.89 3.38 -12.03
N SER A 163 13.60 4.46 -12.76
CA SER A 163 14.44 5.67 -12.80
C SER A 163 14.52 6.33 -11.42
N THR A 164 13.40 6.41 -10.70
CA THR A 164 13.31 6.95 -9.35
C THR A 164 14.03 6.06 -8.34
N LEU A 165 13.89 4.74 -8.44
CA LEU A 165 14.65 3.77 -7.64
C LEU A 165 16.16 3.99 -7.79
N LYS A 166 16.67 4.05 -9.03
CA LYS A 166 18.10 4.25 -9.32
C LYS A 166 18.60 5.58 -8.72
N LYS A 167 17.80 6.65 -8.82
CA LYS A 167 18.10 7.93 -8.16
C LYS A 167 18.15 7.79 -6.63
N ALA A 168 17.17 7.14 -6.01
CA ALA A 168 17.14 6.93 -4.56
C ALA A 168 18.35 6.12 -4.05
N ILE A 169 18.75 5.07 -4.78
CA ILE A 169 19.96 4.27 -4.51
C ILE A 169 21.22 5.14 -4.62
N SER A 170 21.38 5.87 -5.73
CA SER A 170 22.56 6.72 -5.96
C SER A 170 22.73 7.82 -4.91
N ARG A 171 21.62 8.41 -4.46
CA ARG A 171 21.59 9.44 -3.41
C ARG A 171 21.70 8.88 -1.98
N GLY A 172 21.86 7.56 -1.83
CA GLY A 172 22.09 6.91 -0.53
C GLY A 172 20.85 6.75 0.35
N TYR A 173 19.65 6.85 -0.22
CA TYR A 173 18.40 6.57 0.51
C TYR A 173 18.14 5.08 0.67
N MET A 174 18.66 4.23 -0.23
CA MET A 174 18.43 2.79 -0.21
C MET A 174 19.75 1.99 -0.11
N PRO A 175 20.49 2.10 1.02
CA PRO A 175 21.81 1.47 1.17
C PRO A 175 21.79 -0.07 1.15
N THR A 176 20.69 -0.71 1.53
CA THR A 176 20.57 -2.17 1.50
C THR A 176 20.50 -2.67 0.07
N LEU A 177 19.59 -2.10 -0.73
CA LEU A 177 19.51 -2.42 -2.16
C LEU A 177 20.80 -2.07 -2.90
N LYS A 178 21.42 -0.93 -2.56
CA LYS A 178 22.75 -0.56 -3.07
C LYS A 178 23.78 -1.66 -2.80
N SER A 179 23.85 -2.15 -1.56
CA SER A 179 24.75 -3.25 -1.19
C SER A 179 24.45 -4.55 -1.95
N TRP A 180 23.20 -4.86 -2.27
CA TRP A 180 22.85 -6.06 -3.06
C TRP A 180 23.37 -5.97 -4.49
N LEU A 181 23.27 -4.78 -5.10
CA LEU A 181 23.83 -4.53 -6.44
C LEU A 181 25.37 -4.57 -6.44
N GLU A 182 26.01 -3.88 -5.48
CA GLU A 182 27.47 -3.80 -5.41
C GLU A 182 28.13 -5.16 -5.11
N LYS A 183 27.46 -6.04 -4.36
CA LYS A 183 27.91 -7.42 -4.12
C LYS A 183 27.64 -8.36 -5.29
N GLY A 184 26.90 -7.92 -6.30
CA GLY A 184 26.49 -8.75 -7.42
C GLY A 184 25.51 -9.86 -7.04
N SER A 185 24.73 -9.71 -5.97
CA SER A 185 23.72 -10.70 -5.59
C SER A 185 22.38 -10.49 -6.31
N HIS A 186 22.11 -9.27 -6.79
CA HIS A 186 20.88 -8.93 -7.51
C HIS A 186 21.17 -8.04 -8.72
N ARG A 187 20.23 -8.02 -9.66
CA ARG A 187 20.16 -7.10 -10.81
C ARG A 187 18.80 -6.41 -10.83
N ILE A 188 18.72 -5.27 -11.52
CA ILE A 188 17.47 -4.55 -11.78
C ILE A 188 17.15 -4.68 -13.26
N LYS A 189 15.94 -5.13 -13.55
CA LYS A 189 15.35 -5.21 -14.89
C LYS A 189 14.10 -4.34 -14.94
N GLY A 190 14.06 -3.34 -15.82
CA GLY A 190 12.84 -2.59 -16.12
C GLY A 190 11.82 -3.45 -16.85
N TRP A 191 10.53 -3.15 -16.64
CA TRP A 191 9.43 -3.71 -17.40
C TRP A 191 8.39 -2.62 -17.71
N GLU A 192 7.54 -2.83 -18.71
CA GLU A 192 6.54 -1.86 -19.14
C GLU A 192 5.13 -2.28 -18.71
N THR A 193 4.37 -1.39 -18.07
CA THR A 193 3.00 -1.70 -17.63
C THR A 193 2.02 -1.83 -18.79
N ASP A 194 0.93 -2.57 -18.58
CA ASP A 194 -0.28 -2.45 -19.42
C ASP A 194 -0.93 -1.06 -19.23
N LEU A 195 -1.89 -0.72 -20.10
CA LEU A 195 -2.93 0.26 -19.77
C LEU A 195 -4.09 -0.48 -19.04
N SER A 196 -4.41 -0.17 -17.78
CA SER A 196 -3.91 0.95 -16.94
C SER A 196 -2.71 0.62 -16.04
N SER A 197 -1.86 1.63 -15.83
CA SER A 197 -0.67 1.60 -14.95
C SER A 197 -1.07 1.82 -13.47
N GLN A 198 -1.85 0.90 -12.91
CA GLN A 198 -2.41 1.05 -11.54
C GLN A 198 -2.33 -0.23 -10.74
N THR A 199 -2.30 -0.10 -9.41
CA THR A 199 -2.18 -1.22 -8.45
C THR A 199 -3.21 -2.31 -8.70
N GLY A 200 -4.46 -1.95 -9.00
CA GLY A 200 -5.53 -2.90 -9.32
C GLY A 200 -5.21 -3.79 -10.52
N ALA A 201 -5.01 -3.19 -11.68
CA ALA A 201 -4.69 -3.93 -12.91
C ALA A 201 -3.33 -4.65 -12.80
N SER A 202 -2.33 -4.01 -12.18
CA SER A 202 -0.98 -4.55 -12.08
C SER A 202 -0.91 -5.74 -11.12
N GLN A 203 -1.48 -5.65 -9.92
CA GLN A 203 -1.51 -6.78 -9.00
C GLN A 203 -2.38 -7.93 -9.50
N ALA A 204 -3.49 -7.67 -10.20
CA ALA A 204 -4.27 -8.74 -10.83
C ALA A 204 -3.41 -9.52 -11.83
N GLY A 205 -2.67 -8.80 -12.68
CA GLY A 205 -1.73 -9.39 -13.65
C GLY A 205 -0.59 -10.15 -12.96
N ILE A 206 0.11 -9.52 -12.00
CA ILE A 206 1.28 -10.10 -11.31
C ILE A 206 0.92 -11.30 -10.43
N LEU A 207 -0.23 -11.26 -9.74
CA LEU A 207 -0.60 -12.29 -8.76
C LEU A 207 -1.45 -13.41 -9.35
N HIS A 208 -2.27 -13.13 -10.37
CA HIS A 208 -3.18 -14.10 -10.95
C HIS A 208 -2.89 -14.43 -12.43
N GLY A 209 -1.98 -13.70 -13.08
CA GLY A 209 -1.71 -13.87 -14.51
C GLY A 209 -2.87 -13.40 -15.38
N ASN A 210 -3.73 -12.52 -14.86
CA ASN A 210 -4.90 -12.03 -15.57
C ASN A 210 -5.35 -10.67 -15.01
N ASN A 211 -5.36 -9.67 -15.88
CA ASN A 211 -5.90 -8.33 -15.62
C ASN A 211 -6.84 -7.87 -16.76
N GLN A 212 -7.52 -8.82 -17.41
CA GLN A 212 -8.53 -8.56 -18.42
C GLN A 212 -9.74 -7.83 -17.80
N ASP A 213 -10.36 -6.94 -18.57
CA ASP A 213 -11.54 -6.16 -18.17
C ASP A 213 -11.32 -5.23 -16.97
N LEU A 214 -10.07 -4.83 -16.70
CA LEU A 214 -9.70 -3.83 -15.69
C LEU A 214 -9.15 -2.57 -16.40
N PRO A 215 -10.03 -1.74 -17.01
CA PRO A 215 -9.60 -0.61 -17.83
C PRO A 215 -8.94 0.52 -17.03
N ALA A 216 -9.29 0.63 -15.75
CA ALA A 216 -8.81 1.67 -14.84
C ALA A 216 -9.11 1.27 -13.38
N PHE A 217 -8.81 2.17 -12.45
CA PHE A 217 -8.95 1.98 -11.01
C PHE A 217 -10.41 2.06 -10.62
N ARG A 218 -11.18 2.83 -11.38
CA ARG A 218 -12.63 2.91 -11.30
C ARG A 218 -13.25 2.94 -12.69
N TRP A 219 -14.37 2.25 -12.87
CA TRP A 219 -15.05 2.13 -14.15
C TRP A 219 -16.55 1.88 -13.95
N VAL A 220 -17.35 2.06 -15.01
CA VAL A 220 -18.79 1.77 -14.99
C VAL A 220 -19.05 0.42 -15.66
N GLU A 221 -19.84 -0.43 -15.01
CA GLU A 221 -20.38 -1.64 -15.61
C GLU A 221 -21.82 -1.37 -16.09
N LYS A 222 -22.00 -0.95 -17.36
CA LYS A 222 -23.33 -0.60 -17.92
C LYS A 222 -24.36 -1.72 -17.75
N GLU A 223 -23.94 -2.95 -18.05
CA GLU A 223 -24.74 -4.17 -17.90
C GLU A 223 -25.24 -4.45 -16.47
N ASN A 224 -24.61 -3.83 -15.46
CA ASN A 224 -24.96 -3.98 -14.05
C ASN A 224 -25.65 -2.72 -13.52
N ASN A 225 -26.55 -2.15 -14.31
CA ASN A 225 -27.30 -0.93 -13.99
C ASN A 225 -26.37 0.27 -13.73
N ASN A 226 -25.42 0.48 -14.65
CA ASN A 226 -24.46 1.58 -14.61
C ASN A 226 -23.67 1.67 -13.29
N LYS A 227 -23.42 0.52 -12.66
CA LYS A 227 -22.76 0.48 -11.36
C LYS A 227 -21.30 0.90 -11.48
N LEU A 228 -20.90 1.88 -10.67
CA LEU A 228 -19.50 2.24 -10.49
C LEU A 228 -18.77 1.13 -9.72
N ARG A 229 -17.66 0.66 -10.28
CA ARG A 229 -16.73 -0.28 -9.64
C ARG A 229 -15.43 0.43 -9.31
N VAL A 230 -14.81 0.00 -8.22
CA VAL A 230 -13.48 0.47 -7.81
C VAL A 230 -12.61 -0.72 -7.41
N SER A 231 -11.34 -0.74 -7.83
CA SER A 231 -10.42 -1.84 -7.49
C SER A 231 -10.27 -2.07 -5.98
N THR A 232 -10.41 -1.01 -5.18
CA THR A 232 -10.39 -1.01 -3.71
C THR A 232 -11.79 -0.88 -3.08
N GLY A 233 -12.87 -1.28 -3.74
CA GLY A 233 -14.19 -1.37 -3.10
C GLY A 233 -14.30 -2.60 -2.19
N LEU A 234 -14.86 -2.48 -0.98
CA LEU A 234 -14.91 -3.59 -0.01
C LEU A 234 -15.71 -4.80 -0.56
N PHE A 235 -16.73 -4.51 -1.37
CA PHE A 235 -17.51 -5.51 -2.09
C PHE A 235 -17.03 -5.77 -3.52
N ASP A 236 -16.28 -4.84 -4.12
CA ASP A 236 -15.80 -4.96 -5.49
C ASP A 236 -14.51 -5.78 -5.60
N ALA A 237 -13.52 -5.56 -4.73
CA ALA A 237 -12.26 -6.29 -4.76
C ALA A 237 -12.41 -7.83 -4.67
N PRO A 238 -13.30 -8.38 -3.80
CA PRO A 238 -13.57 -9.83 -3.81
C PRO A 238 -14.21 -10.32 -5.12
N LEU A 239 -15.06 -9.50 -5.75
CA LEU A 239 -15.70 -9.83 -7.03
C LEU A 239 -14.68 -9.80 -8.17
N ILE A 240 -13.81 -8.79 -8.20
CA ILE A 240 -12.72 -8.66 -9.17
C ILE A 240 -11.78 -9.85 -9.05
N GLU A 241 -11.31 -10.20 -7.84
CA GLU A 241 -10.43 -11.35 -7.65
C GLU A 241 -11.08 -12.64 -8.14
N LYS A 242 -12.39 -12.83 -7.89
CA LYS A 242 -13.12 -14.01 -8.36
C LYS A 242 -13.14 -14.11 -9.89
N ARG A 243 -13.13 -12.99 -10.62
CA ARG A 243 -13.13 -12.97 -12.09
C ARG A 243 -11.74 -13.28 -12.67
N VAL A 244 -10.68 -12.78 -12.04
CA VAL A 244 -9.30 -12.96 -12.54
C VAL A 244 -8.62 -14.23 -12.05
N SER A 245 -9.03 -14.77 -10.91
CA SER A 245 -8.43 -15.98 -10.33
C SER A 245 -8.83 -17.25 -11.08
N ASN A 246 -7.84 -18.11 -11.32
CA ASN A 246 -8.01 -19.49 -11.80
C ASN A 246 -7.70 -20.53 -10.70
N GLY A 247 -7.53 -20.12 -9.45
CA GLY A 247 -7.10 -20.96 -8.32
C GLY A 247 -5.64 -21.40 -8.36
N LYS A 248 -4.86 -20.93 -9.34
CA LYS A 248 -3.44 -21.25 -9.56
C LYS A 248 -2.56 -20.00 -9.59
N GLY A 249 -2.96 -18.94 -8.88
CA GLY A 249 -2.19 -17.71 -8.71
C GLY A 249 -0.76 -17.93 -8.19
N LEU A 250 0.00 -16.85 -8.11
CA LEU A 250 1.42 -16.87 -7.76
C LEU A 250 1.66 -17.51 -6.39
N LEU A 251 0.68 -17.35 -5.47
CA LEU A 251 0.74 -17.78 -4.08
C LEU A 251 -0.17 -18.99 -3.76
N SER A 252 -0.65 -19.70 -4.79
CA SER A 252 -1.57 -20.84 -4.62
C SER A 252 -0.96 -22.04 -3.85
N VAL A 253 0.37 -22.17 -3.85
CA VAL A 253 1.09 -23.27 -3.20
C VAL A 253 1.71 -22.79 -1.87
N ASN A 254 1.05 -23.10 -0.75
CA ASN A 254 1.47 -22.71 0.61
C ASN A 254 1.89 -21.23 0.73
N GLY A 255 1.20 -20.35 0.00
CA GLY A 255 1.60 -18.96 -0.10
C GLY A 255 0.99 -18.04 0.95
N ALA A 256 1.57 -16.85 1.07
CA ALA A 256 1.15 -15.80 1.99
C ALA A 256 1.00 -14.44 1.29
N SER A 257 -0.13 -13.76 1.51
CA SER A 257 -0.40 -12.39 1.00
C SER A 257 -0.42 -11.40 2.17
N ARG A 258 0.32 -10.28 2.06
CA ARG A 258 0.51 -9.29 3.15
C ARG A 258 0.31 -7.88 2.63
N SER A 259 -0.76 -7.22 3.07
CA SER A 259 -1.07 -5.83 2.71
C SER A 259 -1.28 -5.59 1.21
N ASN A 260 -1.67 -6.62 0.46
CA ASN A 260 -1.91 -6.55 -0.98
C ASN A 260 -3.38 -6.26 -1.28
N LEU A 261 -3.70 -5.87 -2.52
CA LEU A 261 -5.07 -5.77 -2.97
C LEU A 261 -5.69 -7.17 -3.17
N PHE A 262 -4.97 -8.05 -3.86
CA PHE A 262 -5.41 -9.41 -4.18
C PHE A 262 -4.59 -10.50 -3.48
N SER A 263 -5.17 -11.68 -3.35
CA SER A 263 -4.57 -12.78 -2.58
C SER A 263 -3.50 -13.56 -3.35
N GLY A 264 -3.50 -13.55 -4.68
CA GLY A 264 -2.69 -14.47 -5.48
C GLY A 264 -3.03 -15.94 -5.22
N ASP A 265 -4.26 -16.21 -4.78
CA ASP A 265 -4.78 -17.50 -4.29
C ASP A 265 -4.14 -18.02 -3.00
N ALA A 266 -3.53 -17.13 -2.21
CA ALA A 266 -3.03 -17.46 -0.88
C ALA A 266 -4.18 -17.76 0.10
N THR A 267 -4.00 -18.79 0.93
CA THR A 267 -4.91 -19.11 2.05
C THR A 267 -4.53 -18.41 3.36
N ASN A 268 -3.32 -17.87 3.44
CA ASN A 268 -2.79 -17.14 4.59
C ASN A 268 -2.67 -15.65 4.24
N THR A 269 -3.63 -14.83 4.67
CA THR A 269 -3.72 -13.41 4.25
C THR A 269 -3.79 -12.46 5.44
N ILE A 270 -3.01 -11.38 5.43
CA ILE A 270 -3.10 -10.29 6.43
C ILE A 270 -3.23 -8.98 5.66
N PHE A 271 -4.23 -8.17 6.00
CA PHE A 271 -4.51 -6.92 5.29
C PHE A 271 -4.65 -7.06 3.76
N THR A 272 -4.99 -8.26 3.27
CA THR A 272 -5.30 -8.47 1.85
C THR A 272 -6.72 -8.01 1.57
N TYR A 273 -6.86 -6.97 0.75
CA TYR A 273 -8.08 -6.19 0.64
C TYR A 273 -9.29 -7.03 0.17
N SER A 274 -9.12 -7.82 -0.88
CA SER A 274 -10.13 -8.73 -1.43
C SER A 274 -10.59 -9.85 -0.48
N LYS A 275 -9.88 -10.08 0.63
CA LYS A 275 -10.20 -11.09 1.64
C LYS A 275 -10.63 -10.48 2.99
N LEU A 276 -10.71 -9.16 3.11
CA LEU A 276 -11.05 -8.48 4.38
C LEU A 276 -12.43 -8.86 4.93
N SER A 277 -13.37 -9.24 4.08
CA SER A 277 -14.69 -9.75 4.50
C SER A 277 -14.60 -11.11 5.22
N ASN A 278 -13.53 -11.88 5.00
CA ASN A 278 -13.28 -13.15 5.67
C ASN A 278 -12.34 -12.96 6.87
N LEU A 279 -12.90 -12.46 7.98
CA LEU A 279 -12.15 -12.18 9.21
C LEU A 279 -11.35 -13.39 9.73
N LYS A 280 -11.76 -14.63 9.44
CA LYS A 280 -11.00 -15.84 9.86
C LYS A 280 -9.60 -15.87 9.24
N MET A 281 -9.45 -15.43 8.00
CA MET A 281 -8.16 -15.43 7.31
C MET A 281 -7.19 -14.39 7.90
N PHE A 282 -7.71 -13.31 8.48
CA PHE A 282 -6.94 -12.26 9.14
C PHE A 282 -6.24 -12.76 10.43
N TYR A 283 -6.81 -13.74 11.12
CA TYR A 283 -6.24 -14.33 12.33
C TYR A 283 -5.24 -15.43 11.99
N THR A 284 -4.01 -15.03 11.67
CA THR A 284 -2.88 -15.93 11.43
C THR A 284 -1.84 -15.88 12.55
N ARG A 285 -1.11 -16.98 12.72
CA ARG A 285 -0.01 -17.09 13.70
C ARG A 285 1.15 -16.13 13.40
N ALA A 286 1.24 -15.59 12.18
CA ALA A 286 2.24 -14.57 11.85
C ALA A 286 2.12 -13.31 12.73
N TRP A 287 0.90 -12.99 13.23
CA TRP A 287 0.70 -11.90 14.20
C TRP A 287 1.46 -12.11 15.51
N TYR A 288 1.70 -13.36 15.90
CA TYR A 288 2.47 -13.65 17.11
C TYR A 288 3.86 -13.02 17.03
N PHE A 289 4.49 -12.95 15.85
CA PHE A 289 5.83 -12.37 15.74
C PHE A 289 5.82 -10.85 15.95
N PHE A 290 4.79 -10.16 15.48
CA PHE A 290 4.61 -8.73 15.77
C PHE A 290 4.38 -8.49 17.27
N TYR A 291 3.48 -9.26 17.89
CA TYR A 291 3.13 -9.09 19.31
C TYR A 291 4.08 -9.80 20.28
N SER A 292 5.00 -10.62 19.79
CA SER A 292 5.95 -11.35 20.65
C SER A 292 6.90 -10.41 21.35
N ASN A 293 7.22 -9.24 20.78
CA ASN A 293 7.93 -8.19 21.50
C ASN A 293 6.92 -7.23 22.15
N PRO A 294 6.95 -7.06 23.48
CA PRO A 294 6.00 -6.21 24.20
C PRO A 294 5.99 -4.75 23.74
N TYR A 295 7.12 -4.26 23.25
CA TYR A 295 7.29 -2.86 22.90
C TYR A 295 6.94 -2.53 21.45
N ASN A 296 6.74 -3.53 20.58
CA ASN A 296 6.55 -3.31 19.15
C ASN A 296 5.37 -2.40 18.84
N PHE A 297 4.20 -2.67 19.45
CA PHE A 297 3.00 -1.86 19.18
C PHE A 297 3.16 -0.41 19.66
N ALA A 298 3.63 -0.21 20.90
CA ALA A 298 3.85 1.12 21.46
C ALA A 298 4.88 1.91 20.62
N ARG A 299 5.96 1.26 20.19
CA ARG A 299 6.96 1.84 19.29
C ARG A 299 6.36 2.23 17.94
N THR A 300 5.54 1.37 17.33
CA THR A 300 4.86 1.69 16.07
C THR A 300 3.98 2.93 16.21
N LEU A 301 3.27 3.11 17.33
CA LEU A 301 2.50 4.33 17.60
C LEU A 301 3.39 5.57 17.71
N VAL A 302 4.53 5.47 18.38
CA VAL A 302 5.52 6.57 18.46
C VAL A 302 6.03 6.94 17.08
N LEU A 303 6.38 5.95 16.26
CA LEU A 303 6.85 6.17 14.89
C LEU A 303 5.76 6.80 14.01
N LEU A 304 4.50 6.42 14.21
CA LEU A 304 3.34 6.99 13.51
C LEU A 304 3.19 8.48 13.86
N VAL A 305 3.25 8.83 15.15
CA VAL A 305 3.27 10.24 15.59
C VAL A 305 4.48 10.98 15.03
N GLY A 306 5.65 10.35 15.01
CA GLY A 306 6.85 10.90 14.38
C GLY A 306 6.67 11.21 12.89
N ASP A 307 6.00 10.34 12.14
CA ASP A 307 5.70 10.57 10.72
C ASP A 307 4.69 11.70 10.51
N MET A 308 3.70 11.87 11.40
CA MET A 308 2.82 13.04 11.38
C MET A 308 3.60 14.35 11.53
N PHE A 309 4.60 14.39 12.42
CA PHE A 309 5.49 15.55 12.54
C PHE A 309 6.37 15.74 11.29
N MET A 310 6.82 14.64 10.66
CA MET A 310 7.57 14.70 9.40
C MET A 310 6.71 15.27 8.26
N GLU A 311 5.43 14.92 8.16
CA GLU A 311 4.48 15.49 7.20
C GLU A 311 4.34 17.01 7.40
N ILE A 312 4.17 17.47 8.64
CA ILE A 312 4.12 18.90 8.97
C ILE A 312 5.43 19.59 8.56
N GLY A 313 6.58 19.00 8.91
CA GLY A 313 7.90 19.52 8.53
C GLY A 313 8.10 19.57 7.02
N SER A 314 7.56 18.60 6.29
CA SER A 314 7.64 18.53 4.82
C SER A 314 6.80 19.62 4.16
N ARG A 315 5.58 19.89 4.67
CA ARG A 315 4.77 21.05 4.24
C ARG A 315 5.48 22.37 4.46
N ILE A 316 6.08 22.55 5.65
CA ILE A 316 6.84 23.76 5.98
C ILE A 316 8.03 23.90 5.02
N ARG A 317 8.80 22.83 4.81
CA ARG A 317 9.93 22.81 3.88
C ARG A 317 9.51 23.17 2.46
N GLN A 318 8.44 22.56 1.93
CA GLN A 318 7.92 22.88 0.60
C GLN A 318 7.50 24.34 0.49
N SER A 319 6.88 24.90 1.53
CA SER A 319 6.50 26.31 1.54
C SER A 319 7.69 27.25 1.60
N ILE A 320 8.72 26.94 2.40
CA ILE A 320 9.94 27.75 2.50
C ILE A 320 10.75 27.69 1.20
N LYS A 321 10.85 26.51 0.59
CA LYS A 321 11.61 26.28 -0.65
C LYS A 321 10.83 26.60 -1.93
N ASN A 322 9.56 26.99 -1.80
CA ASN A 322 8.64 27.21 -2.91
C ASN A 322 8.62 26.06 -3.94
N ILE A 323 8.54 24.82 -3.45
CA ILE A 323 8.46 23.63 -4.31
C ILE A 323 7.10 23.61 -5.02
N LYS A 324 7.12 23.37 -6.34
CA LYS A 324 5.96 23.30 -7.22
C LYS A 324 6.07 22.07 -8.14
N PRO A 325 4.96 21.44 -8.53
CA PRO A 325 3.58 21.68 -8.08
C PRO A 325 3.39 21.33 -6.59
N ARG A 326 2.30 21.80 -5.97
CA ARG A 326 2.06 21.58 -4.53
C ARG A 326 0.58 21.42 -4.21
N MET A 327 0.23 20.29 -3.62
CA MET A 327 -1.13 19.97 -3.17
C MET A 327 -1.51 20.65 -1.85
N ASN A 328 -2.80 20.96 -1.69
CA ASN A 328 -3.36 21.30 -0.39
C ASN A 328 -3.78 20.02 0.34
N ARG A 329 -3.08 19.70 1.43
CA ARG A 329 -3.27 18.44 2.16
C ARG A 329 -4.08 18.68 3.43
N SER A 330 -5.17 17.94 3.62
CA SER A 330 -6.03 18.06 4.83
C SER A 330 -5.28 17.69 6.12
N LEU A 331 -5.80 18.10 7.28
CA LEU A 331 -5.32 17.60 8.58
C LEU A 331 -5.60 16.11 8.76
N LEU A 332 -6.66 15.58 8.13
CA LEU A 332 -6.97 14.15 8.13
C LEU A 332 -5.93 13.32 7.37
N TYR A 333 -5.12 13.94 6.50
CA TYR A 333 -4.04 13.26 5.80
C TYR A 333 -2.90 12.84 6.75
N LEU A 334 -2.68 13.55 7.85
CA LEU A 334 -1.64 13.21 8.85
C LEU A 334 -1.75 11.76 9.35
N PRO A 335 -2.89 11.32 9.93
CA PRO A 335 -3.04 9.93 10.38
C PRO A 335 -3.11 8.92 9.23
N VAL A 336 -3.69 9.28 8.09
CA VAL A 336 -3.80 8.38 6.93
C VAL A 336 -2.41 8.02 6.40
N ARG A 337 -1.61 9.04 6.06
CA ARG A 337 -0.22 8.90 5.62
C ARG A 337 0.61 8.10 6.64
N ALA A 338 0.53 8.46 7.92
CA ALA A 338 1.33 7.80 8.94
C ALA A 338 0.93 6.32 9.11
N THR A 339 -0.35 5.98 8.92
CA THR A 339 -0.81 4.58 8.95
C THR A 339 -0.28 3.80 7.75
N ALA A 340 -0.41 4.35 6.53
CA ALA A 340 0.10 3.74 5.30
C ALA A 340 1.63 3.55 5.36
N ASN A 341 2.36 4.62 5.71
CA ASN A 341 3.81 4.66 5.66
C ASN A 341 4.49 3.96 6.85
N VAL A 342 3.89 3.98 8.04
CA VAL A 342 4.50 3.40 9.25
C VAL A 342 3.81 2.12 9.68
N PHE A 343 2.52 2.18 10.02
CA PHE A 343 1.84 1.06 10.65
C PHE A 343 1.81 -0.19 9.76
N LEU A 344 1.36 -0.04 8.51
CA LEU A 344 1.36 -1.14 7.55
C LEU A 344 2.78 -1.64 7.27
N ARG A 345 3.74 -0.73 7.02
CA ARG A 345 5.14 -1.10 6.77
C ARG A 345 5.73 -1.98 7.89
N GLU A 346 5.55 -1.59 9.16
CA GLU A 346 6.08 -2.36 10.28
C GLU A 346 5.39 -3.74 10.35
N ILE A 347 4.06 -3.79 10.31
CA ILE A 347 3.33 -5.06 10.42
C ILE A 347 3.65 -6.01 9.26
N THR A 348 3.66 -5.51 8.02
CA THR A 348 4.04 -6.30 6.84
C THR A 348 5.42 -6.93 7.04
N THR A 349 6.40 -6.16 7.53
CA THR A 349 7.77 -6.66 7.73
C THR A 349 7.83 -7.72 8.84
N TYR A 350 7.18 -7.49 9.99
CA TYR A 350 7.21 -8.46 11.09
C TYR A 350 6.46 -9.75 10.76
N THR A 351 5.38 -9.67 10.00
CA THR A 351 4.60 -10.85 9.60
C THR A 351 5.35 -11.68 8.57
N ILE A 352 6.00 -11.05 7.58
CA ILE A 352 6.92 -11.73 6.64
C ILE A 352 8.12 -12.36 7.38
N ALA A 353 8.75 -11.64 8.31
CA ALA A 353 9.81 -12.19 9.13
C ALA A 353 9.32 -13.44 9.90
N GLY A 354 8.09 -13.41 10.42
CA GLY A 354 7.45 -14.55 11.06
C GLY A 354 7.23 -15.74 10.13
N ASP A 355 6.76 -15.49 8.90
CA ASP A 355 6.60 -16.51 7.88
C ASP A 355 7.94 -17.16 7.51
N MET A 356 9.00 -16.35 7.35
CA MET A 356 10.36 -16.81 7.08
C MET A 356 10.90 -17.67 8.22
N MET A 357 10.77 -17.22 9.47
CA MET A 357 11.21 -17.96 10.66
C MET A 357 10.45 -19.27 10.84
N ALA A 358 9.14 -19.28 10.57
CA ALA A 358 8.34 -20.49 10.63
C ALA A 358 8.71 -21.51 9.53
N GLY A 359 9.23 -21.04 8.38
CA GLY A 359 9.69 -21.90 7.28
C GLY A 359 8.58 -22.61 6.48
N LYS A 360 7.30 -22.38 6.84
CA LYS A 360 6.13 -23.06 6.27
C LYS A 360 5.60 -22.43 4.98
N VAL A 361 5.95 -21.18 4.74
CA VAL A 361 5.49 -20.45 3.55
C VAL A 361 6.46 -20.70 2.42
N ASP A 362 5.96 -21.23 1.31
CA ASP A 362 6.78 -21.48 0.12
C ASP A 362 7.00 -20.18 -0.68
N ALA A 363 6.00 -19.31 -0.73
CA ALA A 363 6.08 -18.01 -1.37
C ALA A 363 5.26 -16.95 -0.61
N ALA A 364 5.77 -15.74 -0.45
CA ALA A 364 5.03 -14.61 0.12
C ALA A 364 5.10 -13.39 -0.79
N TYR A 365 4.01 -12.64 -0.90
CA TYR A 365 3.97 -11.34 -1.56
C TYR A 365 3.53 -10.26 -0.58
N ALA A 366 4.26 -9.16 -0.54
CA ALA A 366 4.06 -8.08 0.41
C ALA A 366 4.17 -6.71 -0.26
N THR A 367 3.12 -5.92 -0.19
CA THR A 367 3.10 -4.53 -0.68
C THR A 367 3.45 -3.52 0.42
N TYR A 368 4.37 -2.61 0.09
CA TYR A 368 4.74 -1.45 0.88
C TYR A 368 4.16 -0.17 0.26
N VAL A 369 2.92 0.16 0.64
CA VAL A 369 2.10 1.28 0.10
C VAL A 369 2.60 2.69 0.47
N GLY A 370 3.60 2.81 1.34
CA GLY A 370 3.95 4.08 1.97
C GLY A 370 4.57 5.11 1.02
N TYR A 371 5.29 4.67 -0.01
CA TYR A 371 5.90 5.58 -0.99
C TYR A 371 4.84 6.17 -1.91
N ASP A 372 3.97 5.34 -2.48
CA ASP A 372 2.87 5.73 -3.38
C ASP A 372 1.98 6.83 -2.76
N GLU A 373 1.47 6.60 -1.54
CA GLU A 373 0.63 7.56 -0.80
C GLU A 373 1.31 8.93 -0.57
N ILE A 374 2.63 8.93 -0.38
CA ILE A 374 3.40 10.16 -0.17
C ILE A 374 3.69 10.85 -1.50
N ALA A 375 4.06 10.07 -2.53
CA ALA A 375 4.43 10.56 -3.85
C ALA A 375 3.26 11.26 -4.55
N HIS A 376 2.05 10.72 -4.43
CA HIS A 376 0.81 11.35 -4.89
C HIS A 376 0.59 12.77 -4.38
N HIS A 377 0.93 13.00 -3.10
CA HIS A 377 0.60 14.23 -2.39
C HIS A 377 1.76 15.23 -2.32
N SER A 378 3.00 14.73 -2.32
CA SER A 378 4.21 15.53 -2.09
C SER A 378 5.11 15.62 -3.31
N GLY A 379 4.99 14.69 -4.26
CA GLY A 379 5.82 14.58 -5.46
C GLY A 379 6.74 13.37 -5.40
N VAL A 380 6.99 12.77 -6.57
CA VAL A 380 7.66 11.47 -6.74
C VAL A 380 9.12 11.43 -6.24
N GLU A 381 9.83 12.56 -6.30
CA GLU A 381 11.24 12.66 -5.87
C GLU A 381 11.45 13.60 -4.67
N ASP A 382 10.36 13.99 -4.01
CA ASP A 382 10.43 14.95 -2.93
C ASP A 382 11.08 14.33 -1.67
N PHE A 383 11.55 15.19 -0.76
CA PHE A 383 12.39 14.75 0.37
C PHE A 383 11.75 13.66 1.21
N ASP A 384 10.44 13.77 1.44
CA ASP A 384 9.68 12.85 2.26
C ASP A 384 9.31 11.55 1.54
N ALA A 385 9.08 11.58 0.23
CA ALA A 385 8.98 10.37 -0.60
C ALA A 385 10.29 9.55 -0.53
N PHE A 386 11.43 10.21 -0.71
CA PHE A 386 12.74 9.54 -0.59
C PHE A 386 13.04 9.09 0.84
N TYR A 387 12.59 9.84 1.85
CA TYR A 387 12.68 9.41 3.24
C TYR A 387 11.84 8.15 3.52
N ALA A 388 10.66 8.02 2.92
CA ALA A 388 9.85 6.80 3.00
C ALA A 388 10.61 5.60 2.41
N LEU A 389 11.22 5.75 1.23
CA LEU A 389 12.09 4.71 0.63
C LEU A 389 13.23 4.29 1.56
N ARG A 390 13.85 5.24 2.27
CA ARG A 390 14.88 4.92 3.27
C ARG A 390 14.35 4.10 4.44
N LYS A 391 13.09 4.29 4.83
CA LYS A 391 12.47 3.48 5.88
C LYS A 391 12.04 2.10 5.38
N ILE A 392 11.63 1.99 4.12
CA ILE A 392 11.36 0.70 3.46
C ILE A 392 12.67 -0.10 3.32
N ASP A 393 13.75 0.51 2.85
CA ASP A 393 15.07 -0.15 2.73
C ASP A 393 15.58 -0.69 4.08
N LYS A 394 15.30 0.00 5.18
CA LYS A 394 15.57 -0.52 6.54
C LYS A 394 14.78 -1.79 6.86
N GLN A 395 13.55 -1.94 6.36
CA GLN A 395 12.79 -3.18 6.52
C GLN A 395 13.41 -4.31 5.71
N PHE A 396 13.87 -4.04 4.50
CA PHE A 396 14.56 -5.03 3.68
C PHE A 396 15.86 -5.49 4.35
N LYS A 397 16.57 -4.58 5.04
CA LYS A 397 17.71 -4.96 5.87
C LYS A 397 17.33 -5.92 6.99
N ARG A 398 16.19 -5.68 7.67
CA ARG A 398 15.68 -6.58 8.70
C ARG A 398 15.39 -7.96 8.13
N LEU A 399 14.72 -8.05 7.00
CA LEU A 399 14.43 -9.32 6.33
C LEU A 399 15.71 -10.03 5.86
N GLU A 400 16.70 -9.29 5.34
CA GLU A 400 18.03 -9.83 5.01
C GLU A 400 18.72 -10.45 6.23
N ASN A 401 18.62 -9.79 7.39
CA ASN A 401 19.21 -10.30 8.63
C ASN A 401 18.49 -11.57 9.09
N VAL A 402 17.15 -11.59 9.04
CA VAL A 402 16.34 -12.78 9.37
C VAL A 402 16.71 -13.95 8.46
N ARG A 403 16.86 -13.71 7.15
CA ARG A 403 17.23 -14.72 6.14
C ARG A 403 18.46 -15.56 6.49
N ARG A 404 19.38 -15.06 7.33
CA ARG A 404 20.62 -15.76 7.71
C ARG A 404 20.39 -16.87 8.74
N ASP A 405 19.32 -16.78 9.51
CA ASP A 405 19.09 -17.59 10.72
C ASP A 405 17.82 -18.47 10.61
N VAL A 406 17.25 -18.62 9.40
CA VAL A 406 16.02 -19.38 9.16
C VAL A 406 16.27 -20.78 8.58
N PRO A 407 15.41 -21.77 8.87
CA PRO A 407 15.61 -23.15 8.46
C PRO A 407 15.49 -23.38 6.94
N ARG A 408 14.70 -22.55 6.26
CA ARG A 408 14.48 -22.60 4.81
C ARG A 408 15.25 -21.46 4.13
N PRO A 409 15.99 -21.71 3.05
CA PRO A 409 16.60 -20.64 2.26
C PRO A 409 15.51 -19.85 1.52
N TYR A 410 15.51 -18.53 1.68
CA TYR A 410 14.59 -17.63 0.96
C TYR A 410 15.34 -16.73 -0.01
N ASN A 411 14.76 -16.55 -1.20
CA ASN A 411 15.13 -15.51 -2.15
C ASN A 411 14.29 -14.27 -1.86
N LEU A 412 14.94 -13.11 -1.81
CA LEU A 412 14.27 -11.81 -1.69
C LEU A 412 14.20 -11.19 -3.07
N ILE A 413 13.01 -10.84 -3.52
CA ILE A 413 12.76 -10.20 -4.82
C ILE A 413 12.07 -8.89 -4.51
N VAL A 414 12.58 -7.79 -5.03
CA VAL A 414 11.96 -6.46 -4.86
C VAL A 414 11.42 -6.05 -6.21
N LEU A 415 10.17 -5.60 -6.26
CA LEU A 415 9.56 -5.16 -7.50
C LEU A 415 8.71 -3.91 -7.27
N SER A 416 8.27 -3.32 -8.36
CA SER A 416 7.18 -2.36 -8.37
C SER A 416 6.14 -2.79 -9.39
N ASP A 417 4.89 -2.51 -9.08
CA ASP A 417 3.71 -2.80 -9.89
C ASP A 417 3.49 -1.76 -10.99
N HIS A 418 3.79 -0.50 -10.70
CA HIS A 418 3.84 0.60 -11.66
C HIS A 418 4.78 1.71 -11.14
N GLY A 419 5.08 2.69 -11.97
CA GLY A 419 5.75 3.91 -11.52
C GLY A 419 4.79 5.03 -11.16
N GLN A 420 5.33 6.24 -11.01
CA GLN A 420 4.55 7.48 -11.01
C GLN A 420 5.25 8.54 -11.87
N SER A 421 4.45 9.32 -12.59
CA SER A 421 4.86 10.55 -13.27
C SER A 421 4.52 11.76 -12.40
N ASN A 422 5.34 12.81 -12.44
CA ASN A 422 5.10 14.04 -11.68
C ASN A 422 4.40 15.07 -12.55
N GLY A 423 3.75 16.07 -11.96
CA GLY A 423 3.30 17.24 -12.71
C GLY A 423 2.19 18.02 -12.04
N ALA A 424 2.01 19.27 -12.47
CA ALA A 424 0.83 20.03 -12.06
C ALA A 424 -0.43 19.34 -12.60
N THR A 425 -1.46 19.25 -11.74
CA THR A 425 -2.74 18.62 -12.10
C THR A 425 -3.40 19.42 -13.22
N PHE A 426 -4.33 18.78 -13.95
CA PHE A 426 -5.12 19.42 -14.99
C PHE A 426 -5.80 20.70 -14.47
N LYS A 427 -6.37 20.63 -13.27
CA LYS A 427 -6.99 21.77 -12.59
C LYS A 427 -5.97 22.86 -12.21
N GLN A 428 -4.78 22.49 -11.75
CA GLN A 428 -3.74 23.46 -11.42
C GLN A 428 -3.22 24.20 -12.66
N ARG A 429 -3.16 23.52 -13.81
CA ARG A 429 -2.70 24.10 -15.08
C ARG A 429 -3.76 24.98 -15.72
N TYR A 430 -4.99 24.50 -15.80
CA TYR A 430 -6.03 25.08 -16.66
C TYR A 430 -7.19 25.73 -15.89
N GLY A 431 -7.21 25.60 -14.56
CA GLY A 431 -8.26 26.19 -13.71
C GLY A 431 -9.60 25.45 -13.73
N ILE A 432 -9.74 24.42 -14.56
CA ILE A 432 -10.96 23.61 -14.74
C ILE A 432 -10.64 22.12 -14.52
N THR A 433 -11.64 21.33 -14.13
CA THR A 433 -11.53 19.86 -14.09
C THR A 433 -11.89 19.22 -15.43
N LEU A 434 -11.65 17.90 -15.57
CA LEU A 434 -12.15 17.14 -16.71
C LEU A 434 -13.69 17.17 -16.78
N GLU A 435 -14.38 17.14 -15.62
CA GLU A 435 -15.83 17.29 -15.57
C GLU A 435 -16.25 18.64 -16.11
N ASP A 436 -15.59 19.73 -15.70
CA ASP A 436 -15.92 21.08 -16.17
C ASP A 436 -15.73 21.20 -17.70
N LEU A 437 -14.67 20.59 -18.24
CA LEU A 437 -14.45 20.51 -19.69
C LEU A 437 -15.57 19.75 -20.40
N VAL A 438 -15.91 18.54 -19.93
CA VAL A 438 -16.98 17.73 -20.53
C VAL A 438 -18.34 18.40 -20.39
N ARG A 439 -18.63 18.97 -19.22
CA ARG A 439 -19.85 19.73 -18.93
C ARG A 439 -20.05 20.88 -19.91
N GLY A 440 -18.99 21.64 -20.21
CA GLY A 440 -19.05 22.77 -21.13
C GLY A 440 -19.32 22.38 -22.59
N LEU A 441 -19.23 21.08 -22.91
CA LEU A 441 -19.41 20.54 -24.26
C LEU A 441 -20.71 19.75 -24.42
N LEU A 442 -21.45 19.51 -23.33
CA LEU A 442 -22.72 18.83 -23.30
C LEU A 442 -23.89 19.82 -23.10
N PRO A 443 -25.11 19.48 -23.56
CA PRO A 443 -26.32 20.23 -23.22
C PRO A 443 -26.50 20.42 -21.70
N GLU A 444 -27.02 21.58 -21.28
CA GLU A 444 -27.14 21.97 -19.86
C GLU A 444 -28.04 21.06 -19.02
N ASP A 445 -29.00 20.38 -19.65
CA ASP A 445 -29.96 19.49 -19.02
C ASP A 445 -29.42 18.09 -18.75
N ILE A 446 -28.26 17.73 -19.32
CA ILE A 446 -27.63 16.43 -19.07
C ILE A 446 -27.09 16.36 -17.65
N THR A 447 -27.48 15.32 -16.93
CA THR A 447 -26.97 15.04 -15.60
C THR A 447 -25.60 14.36 -15.67
N ILE A 448 -24.61 14.86 -14.91
CA ILE A 448 -23.27 14.24 -14.84
C ILE A 448 -22.98 13.84 -13.40
N HIS A 449 -22.47 12.62 -13.22
CA HIS A 449 -21.75 12.20 -12.03
C HIS A 449 -20.26 12.25 -12.30
N SER A 450 -19.48 12.79 -11.37
CA SER A 450 -18.03 12.80 -11.47
C SER A 450 -17.35 12.21 -10.24
N ALA A 451 -16.29 11.44 -10.48
CA ALA A 451 -15.40 10.96 -9.44
C ALA A 451 -13.97 11.40 -9.77
N LEU A 452 -13.73 12.71 -9.66
CA LEU A 452 -12.45 13.37 -9.95
C LEU A 452 -11.73 13.88 -8.69
N TYR A 453 -12.47 14.03 -7.58
CA TYR A 453 -11.99 14.59 -6.33
C TYR A 453 -11.59 13.51 -5.33
N THR A 454 -10.47 12.89 -5.57
CA THR A 454 -9.77 12.04 -4.62
C THR A 454 -8.67 12.88 -3.97
N ASN A 455 -9.02 13.69 -2.97
CA ASN A 455 -8.03 14.29 -2.06
C ASN A 455 -7.37 13.22 -1.14
N VAL A 456 -7.34 11.96 -1.60
CA VAL A 456 -7.19 10.74 -0.79
C VAL A 456 -6.94 9.52 -1.71
N ASP A 457 -5.75 8.94 -1.63
CA ASP A 457 -5.24 7.84 -2.46
C ASP A 457 -5.87 6.46 -2.13
N HIS A 458 -5.43 5.41 -2.81
CA HIS A 458 -5.92 4.02 -2.71
C HIS A 458 -6.09 3.50 -1.27
N PHE A 459 -5.09 3.71 -0.41
CA PHE A 459 -5.14 3.26 0.99
C PHE A 459 -6.22 3.99 1.80
N SER A 460 -6.37 5.28 1.58
CA SER A 460 -7.34 6.09 2.30
C SER A 460 -8.79 5.83 1.87
N GLN A 461 -8.99 5.47 0.59
CA GLN A 461 -10.28 4.98 0.08
C GLN A 461 -10.63 3.64 0.72
N ALA A 462 -9.66 2.73 0.82
CA ALA A 462 -9.80 1.47 1.56
C ALA A 462 -10.20 1.67 3.04
N VAL A 463 -9.90 2.84 3.65
CA VAL A 463 -10.35 3.20 5.00
C VAL A 463 -11.71 3.93 5.03
N LYS A 464 -12.00 4.77 4.02
CA LYS A 464 -13.24 5.59 3.97
C LYS A 464 -14.47 4.84 3.44
N TYR A 465 -14.31 4.03 2.38
CA TYR A 465 -15.42 3.32 1.74
C TYR A 465 -16.14 2.32 2.66
N PRO A 466 -15.45 1.53 3.52
CA PRO A 466 -16.15 0.65 4.47
C PRO A 466 -17.10 1.40 5.42
N ILE A 467 -16.79 2.68 5.72
CA ILE A 467 -17.62 3.53 6.59
C ILE A 467 -18.84 4.08 5.85
N THR A 468 -18.73 4.28 4.53
CA THR A 468 -19.81 4.81 3.68
C THR A 468 -20.72 3.68 3.19
N GLU A 469 -20.16 2.61 2.62
CA GLU A 469 -20.89 1.40 2.26
C GLU A 469 -21.49 0.70 3.48
N GLY A 470 -20.86 0.79 4.66
CA GLY A 470 -21.44 0.30 5.91
C GLY A 470 -22.76 1.01 6.29
N LYS A 471 -22.90 2.29 5.92
CA LYS A 471 -24.17 3.04 6.10
C LYS A 471 -25.22 2.61 5.08
N ASP A 472 -24.82 2.41 3.83
CA ASP A 472 -25.73 1.95 2.77
C ASP A 472 -26.13 0.48 2.97
N PHE A 473 -25.24 -0.35 3.50
CA PHE A 473 -25.50 -1.73 3.93
C PHE A 473 -26.49 -1.80 5.10
N ILE A 474 -26.41 -0.86 6.06
CA ILE A 474 -27.40 -0.74 7.14
C ILE A 474 -28.75 -0.25 6.59
N ASN A 475 -28.75 0.66 5.61
CA ASN A 475 -29.97 1.21 5.01
C ASN A 475 -30.68 0.22 4.06
N GLN A 476 -29.94 -0.63 3.33
CA GLN A 476 -30.52 -1.58 2.37
C GLN A 476 -31.07 -2.85 3.04
N LYS A 477 -30.62 -3.25 4.24
CA LYS A 477 -31.04 -4.52 4.86
C LYS A 477 -32.25 -4.38 5.81
N THR A 478 -33.40 -4.02 5.22
CA THR A 478 -34.73 -4.35 5.75
C THR A 478 -35.31 -5.57 5.01
N ALA A 479 -34.55 -6.67 4.91
CA ALA A 479 -35.06 -8.02 4.63
C ALA A 479 -33.95 -9.07 4.88
N SER A 480 -34.30 -10.07 5.69
CA SER A 480 -33.64 -11.37 5.91
C SER A 480 -32.13 -11.47 6.25
N THR A 481 -31.92 -11.94 7.49
CA THR A 481 -30.90 -12.90 8.00
C THR A 481 -29.41 -12.54 7.89
N VAL A 482 -28.81 -12.20 9.03
CA VAL A 482 -27.68 -12.84 9.77
C VAL A 482 -27.41 -11.93 10.98
N GLU A 483 -27.74 -12.38 12.19
CA GLU A 483 -27.67 -11.57 13.43
C GLU A 483 -26.24 -11.38 13.97
N SER A 484 -25.31 -12.30 13.72
CA SER A 484 -23.98 -12.29 14.34
C SER A 484 -23.05 -11.17 13.84
N SER A 485 -23.24 -10.69 12.62
CA SER A 485 -22.49 -9.57 12.03
C SER A 485 -23.04 -8.19 12.44
N ARG A 486 -24.23 -8.12 13.06
CA ARG A 486 -24.89 -6.86 13.45
C ARG A 486 -24.38 -6.29 14.77
N GLU A 487 -24.01 -7.12 15.73
CA GLU A 487 -23.55 -6.66 17.05
C GLU A 487 -22.13 -6.09 17.01
N PHE A 488 -21.24 -6.70 16.23
CA PHE A 488 -19.85 -6.25 16.15
C PHE A 488 -19.69 -4.94 15.38
N GLY A 489 -20.39 -4.80 14.25
CA GLY A 489 -20.42 -3.54 13.49
C GLY A 489 -21.02 -2.38 14.31
N ARG A 490 -22.03 -2.66 15.14
CA ARG A 490 -22.60 -1.67 16.07
C ARG A 490 -21.66 -1.34 17.22
N SER A 491 -20.94 -2.29 17.82
CA SER A 491 -20.07 -2.01 18.97
C SER A 491 -18.83 -1.23 18.59
N VAL A 492 -18.22 -1.55 17.44
CA VAL A 492 -17.09 -0.79 16.88
C VAL A 492 -17.55 0.62 16.50
N MET A 493 -18.70 0.76 15.83
CA MET A 493 -19.16 2.06 15.37
C MET A 493 -19.75 2.94 16.47
N ALA A 494 -20.40 2.36 17.49
CA ALA A 494 -20.83 3.06 18.69
C ALA A 494 -19.63 3.59 19.49
N SER A 495 -18.55 2.80 19.64
CA SER A 495 -17.34 3.24 20.35
C SER A 495 -16.62 4.42 19.67
N VAL A 496 -16.71 4.52 18.33
CA VAL A 496 -16.10 5.60 17.54
C VAL A 496 -17.00 6.84 17.45
N THR A 497 -18.33 6.66 17.38
CA THR A 497 -19.30 7.77 17.20
C THR A 497 -19.78 8.39 18.51
N GLU A 498 -19.71 7.67 19.64
CA GLU A 498 -20.09 8.19 20.96
C GLU A 498 -18.96 8.97 21.65
N ASN A 499 -17.74 8.94 21.11
CA ASN A 499 -16.61 9.69 21.67
C ASN A 499 -16.83 11.22 21.50
N PRO A 500 -16.97 12.00 22.61
CA PRO A 500 -17.23 13.44 22.55
C PRO A 500 -16.13 14.23 21.82
N PHE A 501 -14.89 13.73 21.80
CA PHE A 501 -13.76 14.33 21.10
C PHE A 501 -13.94 14.21 19.58
N ILE A 502 -14.22 13.01 19.08
CA ILE A 502 -14.50 12.74 17.66
C ILE A 502 -15.74 13.51 17.20
N ARG A 503 -16.82 13.49 17.98
CA ARG A 503 -18.05 14.23 17.66
C ARG A 503 -17.82 15.74 17.54
N ARG A 504 -16.87 16.30 18.30
CA ARG A 504 -16.51 17.72 18.25
C ARG A 504 -15.57 18.04 17.08
N THR A 505 -14.61 17.16 16.78
CA THR A 505 -13.73 17.25 15.61
C THR A 505 -14.51 17.16 14.30
N PHE A 506 -15.54 16.31 14.23
CA PHE A 506 -16.44 16.21 13.07
C PHE A 506 -17.49 17.33 13.03
N LYS A 507 -18.01 17.84 14.17
CA LYS A 507 -18.91 19.00 14.18
C LYS A 507 -18.23 20.32 13.82
N SER A 508 -16.91 20.45 14.03
CA SER A 508 -16.17 21.64 13.63
C SER A 508 -15.84 21.72 12.13
N LEU A 509 -16.26 20.73 11.35
CA LEU A 509 -16.01 20.65 9.91
C LEU A 509 -17.22 20.99 9.02
N ASP A 510 -18.33 21.45 9.59
CA ASP A 510 -19.45 21.96 8.79
C ASP A 510 -19.82 23.39 9.21
N LYS A 511 -19.30 24.35 8.43
CA LYS A 511 -20.06 25.50 7.92
C LYS A 511 -19.23 26.31 6.92
N PRO A 512 -19.31 26.01 5.62
CA PRO A 512 -19.42 27.06 4.62
C PRO A 512 -20.85 27.64 4.67
N GLN A 513 -20.98 28.94 4.40
CA GLN A 513 -22.27 29.61 4.24
C GLN A 513 -23.17 28.87 3.25
N LYS A 514 -24.49 28.93 3.47
CA LYS A 514 -25.53 28.40 2.58
C LYS A 514 -25.40 29.01 1.18
N MET A 515 -24.66 28.35 0.30
CA MET A 515 -24.91 28.36 -1.15
C MET A 515 -25.81 27.17 -1.46
N HIS A 516 -26.77 27.32 -2.37
CA HIS A 516 -27.57 26.20 -2.88
C HIS A 516 -26.63 25.07 -3.32
N LYS A 517 -26.62 23.93 -2.61
CA LYS A 517 -25.90 22.75 -3.05
C LYS A 517 -26.66 22.17 -4.25
N PRO A 518 -26.04 21.99 -5.42
CA PRO A 518 -26.65 21.21 -6.50
C PRO A 518 -26.99 19.80 -5.97
N ARG A 519 -28.09 19.24 -6.49
CA ARG A 519 -28.54 17.88 -6.15
C ARG A 519 -27.41 16.90 -6.48
N TYR A 520 -26.94 16.14 -5.50
CA TYR A 520 -26.01 15.03 -5.75
C TYR A 520 -26.75 13.97 -6.57
N ILE A 521 -26.17 13.54 -7.69
CA ILE A 521 -26.70 12.52 -8.59
C ILE A 521 -25.79 11.31 -8.47
N SER A 522 -26.36 10.12 -8.23
CA SER A 522 -25.55 8.90 -8.14
C SER A 522 -25.00 8.50 -9.52
N PRO A 523 -23.92 7.70 -9.58
CA PRO A 523 -23.42 7.16 -10.85
C PRO A 523 -24.52 6.46 -11.66
N GLU A 524 -25.41 5.74 -10.99
CA GLU A 524 -26.49 4.96 -11.61
C GLU A 524 -27.64 5.83 -12.14
N GLU A 525 -27.86 7.00 -11.55
CA GLU A 525 -28.91 7.96 -11.95
C GLU A 525 -28.44 8.99 -12.97
N ALA A 526 -27.12 9.16 -13.13
CA ALA A 526 -26.56 10.15 -14.05
C ALA A 526 -26.62 9.66 -15.49
N GLN A 527 -26.92 10.57 -16.42
CA GLN A 527 -26.90 10.31 -17.87
C GLN A 527 -25.47 10.21 -18.41
N THR A 528 -24.52 10.88 -17.76
CA THR A 528 -23.09 10.83 -18.10
C THR A 528 -22.24 10.64 -16.84
N VAL A 529 -21.20 9.82 -16.93
CA VAL A 529 -20.26 9.59 -15.84
C VAL A 529 -18.85 9.95 -16.31
N VAL A 530 -18.19 10.86 -15.60
CA VAL A 530 -16.79 11.27 -15.87
C VAL A 530 -15.90 10.83 -14.71
N LEU A 531 -15.00 9.90 -15.00
CA LEU A 531 -14.07 9.33 -14.03
C LEU A 531 -12.64 9.75 -14.36
N ALA A 532 -11.80 9.79 -13.32
CA ALA A 532 -10.37 9.92 -13.48
C ALA A 532 -9.64 8.77 -12.79
N SER A 533 -8.42 8.53 -13.27
CA SER A 533 -7.50 7.49 -12.86
C SER A 533 -6.10 7.98 -13.17
N GLY A 534 -5.62 8.89 -12.32
CA GLY A 534 -4.45 9.72 -12.56
C GLY A 534 -4.62 10.62 -13.78
N ASN A 535 -3.78 10.45 -14.79
CA ASN A 535 -3.84 11.17 -16.05
C ASN A 535 -4.70 10.49 -17.13
N LEU A 536 -5.40 9.40 -16.76
CA LEU A 536 -6.41 8.73 -17.57
C LEU A 536 -7.81 9.18 -17.16
N GLY A 537 -8.60 9.64 -18.12
CA GLY A 537 -10.00 10.00 -18.00
C GLY A 537 -10.88 8.96 -18.70
N LEU A 538 -12.04 8.69 -18.13
CA LEU A 538 -13.04 7.77 -18.68
C LEU A 538 -14.39 8.47 -18.72
N ILE A 539 -15.03 8.51 -19.88
CA ILE A 539 -16.35 9.12 -20.07
C ILE A 539 -17.33 8.03 -20.50
N TYR A 540 -18.43 7.90 -19.74
CA TYR A 540 -19.51 6.98 -20.02
C TYR A 540 -20.82 7.73 -20.27
N PHE A 541 -21.61 7.28 -21.24
CA PHE A 541 -22.98 7.71 -21.51
C PHE A 541 -23.94 6.57 -21.13
N ASN A 542 -24.67 6.78 -20.05
CA ASN A 542 -25.45 5.75 -19.37
C ASN A 542 -26.82 5.47 -20.01
N GLU A 543 -27.27 6.33 -20.92
CA GLU A 543 -28.54 6.17 -21.66
C GLU A 543 -28.44 5.16 -22.82
N TRP A 544 -27.23 4.69 -23.13
CA TRP A 544 -26.96 3.68 -24.16
C TRP A 544 -26.51 2.38 -23.49
N ASP A 545 -27.16 1.27 -23.84
CA ASP A 545 -26.86 -0.07 -23.29
C ASP A 545 -25.44 -0.55 -23.64
N GLY A 546 -24.89 -0.08 -24.77
CA GLY A 546 -23.57 -0.43 -25.29
C GLY A 546 -22.57 0.72 -25.25
N ARG A 547 -21.36 0.45 -25.76
CA ARG A 547 -20.36 1.50 -26.01
C ARG A 547 -20.77 2.29 -27.24
N MET A 548 -20.89 3.61 -27.11
CA MET A 548 -21.21 4.49 -28.23
C MET A 548 -20.06 4.56 -29.23
N THR A 549 -20.40 4.66 -30.50
CA THR A 549 -19.44 4.83 -31.59
C THR A 549 -19.09 6.30 -31.82
N TYR A 550 -18.01 6.58 -32.56
CA TYR A 550 -17.61 7.91 -32.96
C TYR A 550 -18.74 8.63 -33.70
N GLU A 551 -19.42 7.91 -34.58
CA GLU A 551 -20.54 8.41 -35.39
C GLU A 551 -21.74 8.76 -34.50
N GLU A 552 -22.14 7.86 -33.60
CA GLU A 552 -23.22 8.09 -32.62
C GLU A 552 -22.90 9.26 -31.69
N LEU A 553 -21.66 9.35 -31.19
CA LEU A 553 -21.20 10.45 -30.34
C LEU A 553 -21.24 11.79 -31.08
N ASN A 554 -20.87 11.81 -32.36
CA ASN A 554 -20.88 13.03 -33.16
C ASN A 554 -22.30 13.45 -33.57
N GLU A 555 -23.22 12.51 -33.74
CA GLU A 555 -24.64 12.79 -33.96
C GLU A 555 -25.31 13.34 -32.69
N ALA A 556 -25.08 12.70 -31.54
CA ALA A 556 -25.66 13.10 -30.26
C ALA A 556 -25.04 14.39 -29.69
N PHE A 557 -23.70 14.51 -29.77
CA PHE A 557 -22.92 15.59 -29.17
C PHE A 557 -21.85 16.16 -30.12
N PRO A 558 -22.23 16.90 -31.18
CA PRO A 558 -21.31 17.33 -32.25
C PRO A 558 -20.08 18.13 -31.79
N ASN A 559 -20.17 18.82 -30.65
CA ASN A 559 -19.08 19.64 -30.12
C ASN A 559 -18.15 18.90 -29.15
N LEU A 560 -18.52 17.69 -28.70
CA LEU A 560 -17.82 16.98 -27.63
C LEU A 560 -16.41 16.57 -28.06
N ILE A 561 -16.30 15.74 -29.11
CA ILE A 561 -15.00 15.24 -29.58
C ILE A 561 -14.09 16.39 -30.04
N PRO A 562 -14.53 17.32 -30.92
CA PRO A 562 -13.71 18.45 -31.31
C PRO A 562 -13.36 19.38 -30.14
N GLY A 563 -14.23 19.48 -29.13
CA GLY A 563 -14.01 20.31 -27.94
C GLY A 563 -12.93 19.74 -27.02
N ILE A 564 -13.00 18.44 -26.72
CA ILE A 564 -12.01 17.76 -25.86
C ILE A 564 -10.64 17.78 -26.53
N VAL A 565 -10.56 17.37 -27.80
CA VAL A 565 -9.29 17.22 -28.53
C VAL A 565 -8.56 18.55 -28.76
N ARG A 566 -9.29 19.67 -28.85
CA ARG A 566 -8.68 21.00 -29.01
C ARG A 566 -8.11 21.58 -27.71
N HIS A 567 -8.46 21.02 -26.56
CA HIS A 567 -7.96 21.53 -25.29
C HIS A 567 -6.49 21.13 -25.10
N GLU A 568 -5.60 22.11 -24.88
CA GLU A 568 -4.14 21.91 -24.81
C GLU A 568 -3.69 20.90 -23.74
N GLY A 569 -4.48 20.71 -22.69
CA GLY A 569 -4.25 19.70 -21.66
C GLY A 569 -4.56 18.25 -22.03
N ILE A 570 -5.10 17.99 -23.21
CA ILE A 570 -5.44 16.66 -23.71
C ILE A 570 -4.37 16.22 -24.71
N GLY A 571 -3.79 15.03 -24.49
CA GLY A 571 -2.83 14.44 -25.42
C GLY A 571 -3.57 13.77 -26.58
N PHE A 572 -4.47 12.85 -26.23
CA PHE A 572 -5.34 12.19 -27.19
C PHE A 572 -6.62 11.67 -26.52
N ILE A 573 -7.62 11.34 -27.34
CA ILE A 573 -8.74 10.50 -26.95
C ILE A 573 -8.74 9.20 -27.76
N MET A 574 -9.34 8.13 -27.24
CA MET A 574 -9.61 6.90 -27.99
C MET A 574 -11.11 6.62 -27.98
N VAL A 575 -11.66 6.36 -29.17
CA VAL A 575 -13.08 6.08 -29.42
C VAL A 575 -13.21 4.97 -30.47
N ARG A 576 -14.33 4.24 -30.44
CA ARG A 576 -14.63 3.19 -31.42
C ARG A 576 -15.43 3.79 -32.58
N SER A 577 -15.00 3.64 -33.82
CA SER A 577 -15.75 4.01 -35.03
C SER A 577 -16.35 2.75 -35.68
N GLU A 578 -17.54 2.89 -36.26
CA GLU A 578 -18.14 1.84 -37.09
C GLU A 578 -17.39 1.64 -38.41
N GLU A 579 -16.92 2.74 -39.01
CA GLU A 579 -16.27 2.73 -40.31
C GLU A 579 -14.81 2.31 -40.23
N HIS A 580 -14.08 2.83 -39.24
CA HIS A 580 -12.62 2.74 -39.17
C HIS A 580 -12.09 1.90 -38.01
N GLY A 581 -12.96 1.18 -37.30
CA GLY A 581 -12.55 0.46 -36.09
C GLY A 581 -12.09 1.42 -35.01
N THR A 582 -11.04 1.10 -34.27
CA THR A 582 -10.62 1.95 -33.13
C THR A 582 -9.75 3.11 -33.60
N ILE A 583 -10.15 4.33 -33.25
CA ILE A 583 -9.44 5.55 -33.64
C ILE A 583 -8.94 6.31 -32.41
N VAL A 584 -7.74 6.86 -32.53
CA VAL A 584 -7.11 7.71 -31.52
C VAL A 584 -6.92 9.10 -32.10
N ILE A 585 -7.48 10.11 -31.46
CA ILE A 585 -7.57 11.46 -32.01
C ILE A 585 -6.77 12.41 -31.12
N GLY A 586 -5.75 13.06 -31.69
CA GLY A 586 -5.01 14.16 -31.08
C GLY A 586 -5.33 15.49 -31.75
N SER A 587 -4.80 16.58 -31.20
CA SER A 587 -5.13 17.95 -31.66
C SER A 587 -4.74 18.25 -33.12
N LYS A 588 -3.85 17.45 -33.71
CA LYS A 588 -3.28 17.68 -35.05
C LYS A 588 -3.22 16.43 -35.93
N GLY A 589 -3.85 15.34 -35.51
CA GLY A 589 -3.85 14.10 -36.29
C GLY A 589 -4.61 12.97 -35.61
N THR A 590 -4.85 11.94 -36.40
CA THR A 590 -5.65 10.77 -36.03
C THR A 590 -4.86 9.51 -36.34
N TYR A 591 -4.87 8.56 -35.42
CA TYR A 591 -4.30 7.23 -35.59
C TYR A 591 -5.43 6.21 -35.72
N TYR A 592 -5.36 5.37 -36.73
CA TYR A 592 -6.27 4.26 -37.00
C TYR A 592 -5.64 2.98 -36.44
N LEU A 593 -6.07 2.55 -35.26
CA LEU A 593 -5.40 1.45 -34.54
C LEU A 593 -5.51 0.12 -35.26
N ASP A 594 -6.64 -0.17 -35.92
CA ASP A 594 -6.85 -1.47 -36.56
C ASP A 594 -5.94 -1.66 -37.79
N ASP A 595 -5.62 -0.57 -38.51
CA ASP A 595 -4.78 -0.57 -39.71
C ASP A 595 -3.30 -0.20 -39.44
N ASP A 596 -3.00 0.34 -38.25
CA ASP A 596 -1.66 0.84 -37.88
C ASP A 596 -1.17 2.02 -38.75
N GLU A 597 -2.10 2.87 -39.19
CA GLU A 597 -1.85 4.07 -40.00
C GLU A 597 -2.28 5.35 -39.29
N PHE A 598 -1.74 6.51 -39.70
CA PHE A 598 -2.14 7.81 -39.14
C PHE A 598 -2.22 8.90 -40.21
N GLU A 599 -3.13 9.85 -39.98
CA GLU A 599 -3.29 11.08 -40.76
C GLU A 599 -2.85 12.29 -39.92
N GLY A 600 -2.11 13.22 -40.53
CA GLY A 600 -1.57 14.39 -39.82
C GLY A 600 -0.35 14.06 -38.95
N GLU A 601 -0.28 14.60 -37.74
CA GLU A 601 0.75 14.24 -36.75
C GLU A 601 0.31 12.97 -35.98
N ASN A 602 1.22 11.99 -35.81
CA ASN A 602 0.92 10.78 -35.03
C ASN A 602 0.67 11.14 -33.55
N PRO A 603 -0.56 10.97 -33.02
CA PRO A 603 -0.89 11.37 -31.64
C PRO A 603 -0.22 10.49 -30.57
N LEU A 604 0.37 9.36 -30.95
CA LEU A 604 1.01 8.41 -30.05
C LEU A 604 2.55 8.49 -30.04
N SER A 605 3.15 9.40 -30.82
CA SER A 605 4.62 9.44 -31.03
C SER A 605 5.42 9.52 -29.74
N ASP A 606 4.92 10.26 -28.75
CA ASP A 606 5.63 10.53 -27.50
C ASP A 606 5.31 9.52 -26.39
N PHE A 607 4.39 8.58 -26.63
CA PHE A 607 3.87 7.67 -25.60
C PHE A 607 4.56 6.30 -25.56
N GLY A 608 5.60 6.11 -26.38
CA GLY A 608 6.37 4.86 -26.46
C GLY A 608 5.87 3.89 -27.53
N ALA A 609 6.73 2.96 -27.94
CA ALA A 609 6.48 2.07 -29.08
C ALA A 609 5.28 1.12 -28.88
N ASN A 610 4.96 0.78 -27.63
CA ASN A 610 3.86 -0.13 -27.29
C ASN A 610 2.52 0.59 -27.04
N ALA A 611 2.46 1.93 -27.16
CA ALA A 611 1.23 2.68 -26.87
C ALA A 611 0.02 2.20 -27.68
N ALA A 612 0.20 1.97 -28.99
CA ALA A 612 -0.85 1.45 -29.86
C ALA A 612 -1.28 0.02 -29.45
N HIS A 613 -0.34 -0.84 -29.05
CA HIS A 613 -0.64 -2.18 -28.54
C HIS A 613 -1.47 -2.13 -27.26
N HIS A 614 -1.11 -1.28 -26.30
CA HIS A 614 -1.86 -1.11 -25.06
C HIS A 614 -3.29 -0.60 -25.30
N LEU A 615 -3.45 0.36 -26.21
CA LEU A 615 -4.77 0.90 -26.55
C LEU A 615 -5.64 -0.14 -27.24
N ARG A 616 -5.12 -0.92 -28.20
CA ARG A 616 -5.85 -2.06 -28.80
C ARG A 616 -6.28 -3.08 -27.75
N ARG A 617 -5.40 -3.38 -26.79
CA ARG A 617 -5.72 -4.30 -25.70
C ARG A 617 -6.84 -3.75 -24.82
N THR A 618 -6.76 -2.49 -24.39
CA THR A 618 -7.81 -1.86 -23.58
C THR A 618 -9.13 -1.72 -24.35
N ASP A 619 -9.08 -1.47 -25.65
CA ASP A 619 -10.25 -1.42 -26.51
C ASP A 619 -11.03 -2.74 -26.54
N SER A 620 -10.33 -3.87 -26.40
CA SER A 620 -10.94 -5.20 -26.33
C SER A 620 -11.66 -5.51 -25.01
N PHE A 621 -11.52 -4.64 -24.00
CA PHE A 621 -12.11 -4.88 -22.70
C PHE A 621 -13.62 -4.68 -22.70
N LYS A 622 -14.30 -5.55 -21.95
CA LYS A 622 -15.74 -5.52 -21.77
C LYS A 622 -16.25 -4.20 -21.17
N TYR A 623 -15.45 -3.61 -20.29
CA TYR A 623 -15.83 -2.42 -19.51
C TYR A 623 -15.12 -1.13 -19.96
N VAL A 624 -14.58 -1.12 -21.19
CA VAL A 624 -13.96 0.08 -21.78
C VAL A 624 -15.00 1.24 -21.85
N PRO A 625 -14.61 2.49 -21.56
CA PRO A 625 -15.53 3.62 -21.67
C PRO A 625 -15.87 3.96 -23.13
N ASP A 626 -16.91 4.79 -23.29
CA ASP A 626 -17.29 5.35 -24.59
C ASP A 626 -16.14 6.22 -25.14
N ILE A 627 -15.52 7.02 -24.27
CA ILE A 627 -14.31 7.80 -24.59
C ILE A 627 -13.25 7.56 -23.51
N ILE A 628 -12.07 7.10 -23.93
CA ILE A 628 -10.85 7.21 -23.12
C ILE A 628 -10.21 8.56 -23.42
N VAL A 629 -9.74 9.25 -22.38
CA VAL A 629 -9.02 10.52 -22.50
C VAL A 629 -7.67 10.37 -21.81
N ASN A 630 -6.57 10.56 -22.52
CA ASN A 630 -5.26 10.67 -21.88
C ASN A 630 -4.86 12.14 -21.88
N SER A 631 -4.43 12.66 -20.73
CA SER A 631 -3.93 14.03 -20.69
C SER A 631 -2.62 14.17 -21.48
N PHE A 632 -2.20 15.40 -21.71
CA PHE A 632 -0.94 15.67 -22.37
C PHE A 632 0.24 15.02 -21.62
N TYR A 633 1.30 14.75 -22.36
CA TYR A 633 2.60 14.30 -21.83
C TYR A 633 3.69 15.20 -22.40
N ASP A 634 4.60 15.65 -21.55
CA ASP A 634 5.80 16.38 -21.96
C ASP A 634 7.03 15.45 -21.88
N PRO A 635 7.61 15.05 -23.02
CA PRO A 635 8.76 14.13 -23.06
C PRO A 635 10.06 14.75 -22.52
N GLU A 636 10.20 16.09 -22.51
CA GLU A 636 11.40 16.75 -22.00
C GLU A 636 11.44 16.74 -20.48
N THR A 637 10.32 17.08 -19.84
CA THR A 637 10.21 17.15 -18.38
C THR A 637 9.76 15.82 -17.76
N GLY A 638 9.15 14.94 -18.55
CA GLY A 638 8.52 13.72 -18.07
C GLY A 638 7.19 13.97 -17.37
N GLU A 639 6.62 15.18 -17.48
CA GLU A 639 5.42 15.57 -16.75
C GLU A 639 4.12 15.18 -17.47
N VAL A 640 3.09 14.91 -16.67
CA VAL A 640 1.70 14.72 -17.13
C VAL A 640 0.77 15.68 -16.38
N ALA A 641 -0.48 15.81 -16.84
CA ALA A 641 -1.55 16.44 -16.07
C ALA A 641 -2.51 15.39 -15.51
N ALA A 642 -2.43 15.10 -14.22
CA ALA A 642 -3.44 14.28 -13.57
C ALA A 642 -4.82 14.97 -13.65
N PHE A 643 -5.87 14.24 -14.04
CA PHE A 643 -7.25 14.72 -13.94
C PHE A 643 -7.74 14.70 -12.49
N GLU A 644 -7.05 13.95 -11.63
CA GLU A 644 -7.21 13.96 -10.17
C GLU A 644 -6.29 15.00 -9.53
N GLU A 645 -6.63 15.41 -8.31
CA GLU A 645 -5.81 16.34 -7.52
C GLU A 645 -4.62 15.61 -6.85
N LEU A 646 -3.78 14.96 -7.67
CA LEU A 646 -2.59 14.19 -7.28
C LEU A 646 -1.40 14.64 -8.15
N ILE A 647 -0.30 15.08 -7.52
CA ILE A 647 0.88 15.63 -8.24
C ILE A 647 1.88 14.56 -8.64
N GLY A 648 2.00 13.49 -7.85
CA GLY A 648 2.45 12.20 -8.35
C GLY A 648 1.23 11.48 -8.91
N SER A 649 1.32 10.92 -10.12
CA SER A 649 0.17 10.36 -10.80
C SER A 649 0.54 9.14 -11.62
N HIS A 650 -0.40 8.21 -11.69
CA HIS A 650 -0.30 7.01 -12.51
C HIS A 650 -1.71 6.57 -12.96
N GLY A 651 -1.77 5.75 -14.00
CA GLY A 651 -2.98 5.13 -14.52
C GLY A 651 -3.19 5.32 -16.01
N GLY A 652 -2.61 6.34 -16.61
CA GLY A 652 -2.58 6.53 -18.06
C GLY A 652 -1.26 6.08 -18.68
N ILE A 653 -0.98 6.63 -19.86
CA ILE A 653 0.28 6.45 -20.58
C ILE A 653 1.08 7.76 -20.51
N GLY A 654 2.40 7.63 -20.46
CA GLY A 654 3.36 8.74 -20.54
C GLY A 654 4.20 8.91 -19.28
N GLY A 655 5.50 9.17 -19.46
CA GLY A 655 6.45 9.39 -18.38
C GLY A 655 6.79 8.11 -17.60
N ASN A 656 7.25 8.29 -16.36
CA ASN A 656 7.78 7.21 -15.53
C ASN A 656 6.69 6.26 -14.97
N GLN A 657 5.40 6.61 -15.06
CA GLN A 657 4.31 5.77 -14.54
C GLN A 657 4.26 4.37 -15.14
N SER A 658 4.70 4.21 -16.40
CA SER A 658 4.68 2.94 -17.12
C SER A 658 6.02 2.19 -17.06
N GLN A 659 6.97 2.65 -16.24
CA GLN A 659 8.35 2.13 -16.20
C GLN A 659 8.76 1.60 -14.80
N PRO A 660 8.06 0.59 -14.24
CA PRO A 660 8.44 -0.11 -13.02
C PRO A 660 9.67 -1.02 -13.20
N PHE A 661 10.01 -1.78 -12.17
CA PHE A 661 11.19 -2.64 -12.16
C PHE A 661 10.96 -3.98 -11.45
N LEU A 662 11.84 -4.93 -11.76
CA LEU A 662 12.04 -6.18 -11.06
C LEU A 662 13.52 -6.27 -10.63
N MET A 663 13.77 -6.27 -9.32
CA MET A 663 15.08 -6.50 -8.73
C MET A 663 15.16 -7.95 -8.23
N HIS A 664 15.93 -8.77 -8.93
CA HIS A 664 15.93 -10.23 -8.78
C HIS A 664 17.34 -10.80 -8.55
N PRO A 665 17.46 -12.03 -8.01
CA PRO A 665 18.74 -12.73 -7.92
C PRO A 665 19.41 -12.88 -9.30
N VAL A 666 20.74 -12.76 -9.34
CA VAL A 666 21.50 -12.78 -10.60
C VAL A 666 21.37 -14.10 -11.37
N GLU A 667 21.00 -15.19 -10.70
CA GLU A 667 20.87 -16.53 -11.27
C GLU A 667 19.66 -16.69 -12.19
N TRP A 668 18.69 -15.77 -12.16
CA TRP A 668 17.46 -15.87 -12.96
C TRP A 668 17.68 -15.63 -14.46
N ASN A 669 18.77 -14.95 -14.86
CA ASN A 669 19.16 -14.72 -16.26
C ASN A 669 18.01 -14.19 -17.15
N ILE A 670 17.26 -13.19 -16.67
CA ILE A 670 16.13 -12.56 -17.40
C ILE A 670 16.49 -11.22 -18.04
N ASP A 671 17.78 -10.86 -18.08
CA ASP A 671 18.25 -9.55 -18.55
C ASP A 671 17.88 -9.31 -20.03
N ASP A 672 17.87 -10.36 -20.84
CA ASP A 672 17.55 -10.31 -22.29
C ASP A 672 16.05 -10.41 -22.60
N GLU A 673 15.20 -10.70 -21.60
CA GLU A 673 13.75 -10.83 -21.81
C GLU A 673 13.10 -9.45 -21.87
N GLU A 674 12.34 -9.16 -22.92
CA GLU A 674 11.42 -8.02 -22.91
C GLU A 674 10.17 -8.37 -22.08
N ILE A 675 9.85 -7.52 -21.11
CA ILE A 675 8.70 -7.73 -20.20
C ILE A 675 7.75 -6.56 -20.42
N VAL A 676 6.68 -6.82 -21.17
CA VAL A 676 5.56 -5.91 -21.39
C VAL A 676 4.31 -6.53 -20.79
N GLY A 677 3.66 -5.79 -19.91
CA GLY A 677 2.44 -6.19 -19.21
C GLY A 677 2.69 -6.99 -17.92
N ALA A 678 1.76 -6.82 -16.98
CA ALA A 678 1.82 -7.44 -15.65
C ALA A 678 1.65 -8.97 -15.70
N GLU A 679 0.92 -9.49 -16.68
CA GLU A 679 0.80 -10.93 -16.93
C GLU A 679 2.17 -11.56 -17.27
N LYS A 680 3.01 -10.86 -18.04
CA LYS A 680 4.35 -11.35 -18.37
C LYS A 680 5.23 -11.44 -17.12
N VAL A 681 5.11 -10.47 -16.21
CA VAL A 681 5.77 -10.53 -14.90
C VAL A 681 5.34 -11.78 -14.13
N TYR A 682 4.03 -12.07 -14.04
CA TYR A 682 3.53 -13.31 -13.41
C TYR A 682 4.20 -14.56 -14.00
N HIS A 683 4.25 -14.67 -15.33
CA HIS A 683 4.87 -15.82 -15.99
C HIS A 683 6.37 -15.94 -15.69
N THR A 684 7.10 -14.81 -15.71
CA THR A 684 8.52 -14.79 -15.35
C THR A 684 8.72 -15.25 -13.90
N LEU A 685 7.98 -14.69 -12.94
CA LEU A 685 8.09 -15.07 -11.53
C LEU A 685 7.73 -16.54 -11.31
N LYS A 686 6.61 -17.00 -11.87
CA LYS A 686 6.12 -18.38 -11.75
C LYS A 686 7.13 -19.37 -12.33
N THR A 687 7.66 -19.08 -13.52
CA THR A 687 8.67 -19.91 -14.19
C THR A 687 9.93 -20.05 -13.35
N MET A 688 10.42 -18.95 -12.75
CA MET A 688 11.63 -19.00 -11.92
C MET A 688 11.42 -19.77 -10.61
N MET A 689 10.24 -19.64 -9.99
CA MET A 689 9.86 -20.43 -8.83
C MET A 689 9.81 -21.93 -9.16
N GLU A 690 9.13 -22.30 -10.24
CA GLU A 690 8.95 -23.70 -10.67
C GLU A 690 10.28 -24.34 -11.08
N LYS A 691 11.13 -23.62 -11.81
CA LYS A 691 12.50 -24.08 -12.12
C LYS A 691 13.27 -24.43 -10.85
N SER A 692 13.19 -23.58 -9.81
CA SER A 692 13.86 -23.82 -8.55
C SER A 692 13.28 -25.00 -7.76
N TRP A 693 11.97 -25.17 -7.75
CA TRP A 693 11.33 -26.28 -7.04
C TRP A 693 11.52 -27.62 -7.75
N ASN A 694 11.45 -27.66 -9.09
CA ASN A 694 11.67 -28.87 -9.89
C ASN A 694 13.12 -29.39 -9.76
N LEU A 695 14.10 -28.49 -9.69
CA LEU A 695 15.50 -28.85 -9.44
C LEU A 695 15.66 -29.55 -8.08
N HIS A 696 14.98 -29.03 -7.04
CA HIS A 696 14.98 -29.63 -5.70
C HIS A 696 14.34 -31.02 -5.68
N GLU A 697 13.17 -31.18 -6.31
CA GLU A 697 12.51 -32.50 -6.42
C GLU A 697 13.39 -33.53 -7.14
N THR A 698 14.06 -33.12 -8.22
CA THR A 698 14.98 -33.99 -8.97
C THR A 698 16.14 -34.44 -8.09
N LEU A 699 16.80 -33.52 -7.38
CA LEU A 699 17.92 -33.84 -6.48
C LEU A 699 17.50 -34.79 -5.34
N ASN A 700 16.32 -34.58 -4.75
CA ASN A 700 15.79 -35.47 -3.72
C ASN A 700 15.45 -36.87 -4.26
N SER A 701 14.95 -36.98 -5.50
CA SER A 701 14.64 -38.27 -6.11
C SER A 701 15.90 -39.12 -6.42
N VAL A 702 17.03 -38.45 -6.70
CA VAL A 702 18.33 -39.09 -6.95
C VAL A 702 18.99 -39.53 -5.64
N ASN A 703 18.88 -38.75 -4.56
CA ASN A 703 19.47 -39.09 -3.26
C ASN A 703 18.70 -40.18 -2.48
N ASN A 704 17.44 -40.45 -2.85
CA ASN A 704 16.60 -41.50 -2.25
C ASN A 704 16.58 -42.82 -3.03
N LYS A 705 17.36 -42.93 -4.11
CA LYS A 705 17.67 -44.18 -4.82
C LYS A 705 19.09 -44.60 -4.50
#